data_AF-A0A514JKI7-F1
#
_entry.id   AF-A0A514JKI7-F1
#
_cell.length_a   1.000
_cell.length_b   1.000
_cell.length_c   1.000
_cell.angle_alpha   90.00
_cell.angle_beta   90.00
_cell.angle_gamma   90.00
#
_symmetry.space_group_name_H-M   'P 1'
#
loop_
_entity.id
_entity.type
_entity.pdbx_description
1 polymer ?
#
loop_
_entity_poly.entity_id
_entity_poly.type
_entity_poly.pdbx_seq_one_letter_code
_entity_poly.pdbx_strand_id
1 'polypeptide(L)'
;MAVVGTGAAGTMVALQLCETAVRRRVPLVLLLIDPAPEAGRGRAYAGREARHLLNVRAGAMSCYPDDPAHFVRWLCRHGQPTVSADDFVPRHRYGAYLADTLGQAIIAATGTVRVRRLRTLVTDCRVGAGERGAVRLELADGTTADADAVVLASGPTSPSSARPPAALRAHSRFVADPWAPGALDAAAAPEDTDDVLLIGTGLTAVDVALRLERPGRTVHAVSRGGLLPQPHTVTALPPADCEDLLGCRTLRQMRAAVHRHVGRALRTEGDWRPVVDGLRPHVATLWAALSPEDRAEFLERDATVWNVHRHRMPPATAEAVARMRRAGRLRTWRGSVADARALGDGRVAVGLGDGRDLRVGWVVDCTGPGLRLADATGPLWQNLRRGGVAVPGPLGIGVATDGGRLRDRSGAAEQPLWTLGAPRRGELWETTAVPEIRVQAAEVAEAVLAVPSVRAAVAAPPHRRVRRPSDGSGLPLSTHSSAAAAFRTGIDRVLKVRAGAERAFRRATSLDPGFAVGHAALALIGHDSGADVDVPQALARARRCVRERADERERAFVDMVVRRVRGTTAEGDAALLRYLDRYPGDRLALAAAVPTIAFAGLYDAHGGTAGQVVRRTARAHGGHWFHTSLLAFVHQEEERFDEAGVLAERALAQEPDSGHAMHALAHVHYECGDHEAGRSRLDAWLDGHGRGTTHRAHFSWHAALHELALDDAPAVRRRWAAQLTPGRVRGVRALVDSGSLLWRARLTGSWEGRMPIGDVLDAVGADSLERPSTAFTALHAAVALMASGDLAGLRRLQGHALDADPVQREVVAPLCEAFGYVVEESWEQAAVRLERLLPRLPAVGGSAAQREVVEETLLYALVSAGRCDAARVRLEQRLDRRSSPYDRRRLATLPA
;
A
#
# COMPACT_ATOMS: atom_id res chain seq x y z
N MET A 1 28.82 -10.06 -10.80
CA MET A 1 27.64 -9.91 -11.71
C MET A 1 27.71 -8.58 -12.44
N ALA A 2 27.15 -8.51 -13.66
CA ALA A 2 27.07 -7.28 -14.43
C ALA A 2 25.65 -6.98 -14.93
N VAL A 3 25.28 -5.71 -14.95
CA VAL A 3 24.06 -5.19 -15.58
C VAL A 3 24.49 -4.24 -16.69
N VAL A 4 24.12 -4.59 -17.92
CA VAL A 4 24.46 -3.84 -19.14
C VAL A 4 23.26 -2.98 -19.53
N GLY A 5 23.43 -1.67 -19.45
CA GLY A 5 22.36 -0.69 -19.56
C GLY A 5 21.81 -0.30 -18.19
N THR A 6 21.78 1.01 -17.91
CA THR A 6 21.31 1.59 -16.63
C THR A 6 20.11 2.53 -16.85
N GLY A 7 19.32 2.27 -17.88
CA GLY A 7 17.96 2.79 -17.97
C GLY A 7 17.01 2.12 -16.97
N ALA A 8 15.72 2.43 -17.03
CA ALA A 8 14.76 1.98 -16.03
C ALA A 8 14.80 0.46 -15.74
N ALA A 9 14.88 -0.37 -16.78
CA ALA A 9 14.98 -1.83 -16.62
C ALA A 9 16.24 -2.26 -15.83
N GLY A 10 17.41 -1.78 -16.24
CA GLY A 10 18.67 -2.13 -15.58
C GLY A 10 18.78 -1.56 -14.17
N THR A 11 18.24 -0.36 -13.96
CA THR A 11 18.12 0.24 -12.64
C THR A 11 17.22 -0.58 -11.71
N MET A 12 16.05 -1.03 -12.17
CA MET A 12 15.19 -1.89 -11.38
C MET A 12 15.87 -3.23 -11.05
N VAL A 13 16.61 -3.83 -11.99
CA VAL A 13 17.38 -5.06 -11.71
C VAL A 13 18.49 -4.80 -10.69
N ALA A 14 19.27 -3.73 -10.86
CA ALA A 14 20.34 -3.37 -9.93
C ALA A 14 19.81 -3.09 -8.52
N LEU A 15 18.67 -2.39 -8.42
CA LEU A 15 17.93 -2.18 -7.19
C LEU A 15 17.54 -3.51 -6.53
N GLN A 16 16.89 -4.40 -7.28
CA GLN A 16 16.46 -5.71 -6.77
C GLN A 16 17.65 -6.60 -6.37
N LEU A 17 18.76 -6.57 -7.11
CA LEU A 17 19.99 -7.29 -6.75
C LEU A 17 20.58 -6.77 -5.44
N CYS A 18 20.67 -5.44 -5.25
CA CYS A 18 21.16 -4.85 -4.01
C CYS A 18 20.32 -5.29 -2.80
N GLU A 19 19.01 -5.11 -2.89
CA GLU A 19 18.12 -5.43 -1.77
C GLU A 19 18.04 -6.92 -1.49
N THR A 20 18.02 -7.76 -2.54
CA THR A 20 17.94 -9.22 -2.38
C THR A 20 19.24 -9.78 -1.81
N ALA A 21 20.40 -9.25 -2.23
CA ALA A 21 21.69 -9.61 -1.65
C ALA A 21 21.77 -9.28 -0.15
N VAL A 22 21.30 -8.09 0.26
CA VAL A 22 21.21 -7.70 1.69
C VAL A 22 20.26 -8.62 2.44
N ARG A 23 19.06 -8.87 1.91
CA ARG A 23 18.09 -9.76 2.56
C ARG A 23 18.64 -11.17 2.73
N ARG A 24 19.39 -11.69 1.76
CA ARG A 24 19.98 -13.04 1.81
C ARG A 24 21.35 -13.11 2.46
N ARG A 25 21.95 -11.96 2.78
CA ARG A 25 23.33 -11.83 3.27
C ARG A 25 24.34 -12.46 2.31
N VAL A 26 24.14 -12.27 1.01
CA VAL A 26 25.03 -12.77 -0.05
C VAL A 26 25.98 -11.64 -0.45
N PRO A 27 27.30 -11.77 -0.21
CA PRO A 27 28.27 -10.80 -0.70
C PRO A 27 28.21 -10.71 -2.23
N LEU A 28 28.15 -9.50 -2.78
CA LEU A 28 27.99 -9.29 -4.21
C LEU A 28 28.91 -8.18 -4.74
N VAL A 29 29.61 -8.44 -5.85
CA VAL A 29 30.21 -7.39 -6.68
C VAL A 29 29.31 -7.15 -7.89
N LEU A 30 28.77 -5.93 -7.99
CA LEU A 30 27.84 -5.52 -9.04
C LEU A 30 28.50 -4.50 -9.97
N LEU A 31 28.67 -4.86 -11.23
CA LEU A 31 29.13 -3.95 -12.30
C LEU A 31 27.92 -3.35 -13.02
N LEU A 32 27.80 -2.02 -13.03
CA LEU A 32 26.82 -1.28 -13.81
C LEU A 32 27.53 -0.67 -15.03
N ILE A 33 27.20 -1.11 -16.24
CA ILE A 33 27.90 -0.70 -17.46
C ILE A 33 26.93 0.04 -18.38
N ASP A 34 27.15 1.34 -18.56
CA ASP A 34 26.32 2.20 -19.40
C ASP A 34 27.05 3.52 -19.72
N PRO A 35 27.01 4.03 -20.97
CA PRO A 35 27.72 5.24 -21.36
C PRO A 35 27.15 6.53 -20.78
N ALA A 36 25.92 6.53 -20.26
CA ALA A 36 25.27 7.74 -19.75
C ALA A 36 26.07 8.34 -18.57
N PRO A 37 25.97 9.67 -18.32
CA PRO A 37 26.62 10.29 -17.17
C PRO A 37 25.97 9.92 -15.84
N GLU A 38 24.67 9.62 -15.84
CA GLU A 38 23.87 9.23 -14.65
C GLU A 38 23.15 7.89 -14.89
N ALA A 39 23.10 7.04 -13.87
CA ALA A 39 22.27 5.83 -13.88
C ALA A 39 20.82 6.17 -13.50
N GLY A 40 19.84 5.35 -13.87
CA GLY A 40 18.43 5.54 -13.50
C GLY A 40 17.57 6.03 -14.65
N ARG A 41 17.95 7.15 -15.26
CA ARG A 41 17.09 7.86 -16.20
C ARG A 41 16.90 7.11 -17.53
N GLY A 42 17.98 6.53 -18.05
CA GLY A 42 18.02 5.99 -19.41
C GLY A 42 17.54 6.99 -20.47
N ARG A 43 17.30 6.53 -21.69
CA ARG A 43 16.86 7.41 -22.79
C ARG A 43 15.45 7.96 -22.60
N ALA A 44 14.51 7.12 -22.15
CA ALA A 44 13.10 7.48 -22.06
C ALA A 44 12.77 8.54 -20.99
N TYR A 45 13.60 8.68 -19.96
CA TYR A 45 13.35 9.58 -18.82
C TYR A 45 14.46 10.61 -18.59
N ALA A 46 15.41 10.75 -19.54
CA ALA A 46 16.48 11.76 -19.46
C ALA A 46 16.07 13.16 -19.91
N GLY A 47 15.08 13.28 -20.79
CA GLY A 47 14.60 14.57 -21.30
C GLY A 47 14.07 15.47 -20.18
N ARG A 48 14.28 16.79 -20.30
CA ARG A 48 13.90 17.80 -19.28
C ARG A 48 12.58 18.53 -19.57
N GLU A 49 11.95 18.26 -20.70
CA GLU A 49 10.70 18.90 -21.12
C GLU A 49 9.57 18.58 -20.11
N ALA A 50 9.01 19.60 -19.47
CA ALA A 50 7.96 19.43 -18.47
C ALA A 50 6.64 18.91 -19.07
N ARG A 51 6.39 19.22 -20.34
CA ARG A 51 5.19 18.78 -21.08
C ARG A 51 5.22 17.30 -21.47
N HIS A 52 6.39 16.65 -21.42
CA HIS A 52 6.52 15.21 -21.66
C HIS A 52 6.12 14.43 -20.41
N LEU A 53 4.84 14.13 -20.33
CA LEU A 53 4.25 13.36 -19.23
C LEU A 53 4.47 11.85 -19.41
N LEU A 54 4.50 11.14 -18.29
CA LEU A 54 4.30 9.69 -18.28
C LEU A 54 2.92 9.37 -18.85
N ASN A 55 2.83 8.32 -19.65
CA ASN A 55 1.57 7.83 -20.23
C ASN A 55 0.86 6.80 -19.32
N VAL A 56 1.36 6.62 -18.10
CA VAL A 56 0.87 5.70 -17.07
C VAL A 56 0.70 6.51 -15.79
N ARG A 57 -0.39 6.24 -15.06
CA ARG A 57 -0.70 6.91 -13.79
C ARG A 57 0.37 6.64 -12.73
N ALA A 58 0.61 7.60 -11.85
CA ALA A 58 1.67 7.54 -10.83
C ALA A 58 1.60 6.28 -9.95
N GLY A 59 0.40 5.83 -9.57
CA GLY A 59 0.19 4.63 -8.75
C GLY A 59 0.66 3.32 -9.41
N ALA A 60 0.81 3.30 -10.73
CA ALA A 60 1.35 2.15 -11.46
C ALA A 60 2.86 2.27 -11.75
N MET A 61 3.51 3.39 -11.40
CA MET A 61 4.90 3.66 -11.82
C MET A 61 5.97 3.23 -10.80
N SER A 62 5.59 2.68 -9.64
CA SER A 62 6.56 2.16 -8.67
C SER A 62 7.53 1.14 -9.26
N CYS A 63 8.81 1.22 -8.86
CA CYS A 63 9.85 0.22 -9.14
C CYS A 63 9.63 -1.11 -8.42
N TYR A 64 8.74 -1.15 -7.43
CA TYR A 64 8.47 -2.32 -6.61
C TYR A 64 7.13 -2.95 -7.00
N PRO A 65 7.09 -4.25 -7.32
CA PRO A 65 5.84 -4.94 -7.65
C PRO A 65 4.89 -5.05 -6.45
N ASP A 66 5.43 -5.14 -5.25
CA ASP A 66 4.74 -5.34 -3.97
C ASP A 66 4.42 -4.03 -3.21
N ASP A 67 4.98 -2.89 -3.65
CA ASP A 67 4.73 -1.57 -3.07
C ASP A 67 4.35 -0.56 -4.17
N PRO A 68 3.10 -0.62 -4.69
CA PRO A 68 2.66 0.21 -5.82
C PRO A 68 2.65 1.72 -5.50
N ALA A 69 2.46 2.10 -4.25
CA ALA A 69 2.38 3.50 -3.83
C ALA A 69 3.77 4.15 -3.63
N HIS A 70 4.88 3.41 -3.76
CA HIS A 70 6.22 3.91 -3.46
C HIS A 70 6.58 5.19 -4.24
N PHE A 71 6.25 5.25 -5.54
CA PHE A 71 6.54 6.43 -6.36
C PHE A 71 5.73 7.66 -5.94
N VAL A 72 4.44 7.49 -5.61
CA VAL A 72 3.59 8.57 -5.09
C VAL A 72 4.15 9.12 -3.79
N ARG A 73 4.50 8.24 -2.83
CA ARG A 73 5.12 8.66 -1.56
C ARG A 73 6.45 9.36 -1.77
N TRP A 74 7.24 8.91 -2.75
CA TRP A 74 8.47 9.59 -3.14
C TRP A 74 8.20 11.01 -3.65
N LEU A 75 7.21 11.21 -4.53
CA LEU A 75 6.86 12.53 -5.04
C LEU A 75 6.38 13.48 -3.94
N CYS A 76 5.55 12.99 -3.00
CA CYS A 76 5.11 13.77 -1.84
C CYS A 76 6.30 14.29 -1.02
N ARG A 77 7.28 13.43 -0.73
CA ARG A 77 8.51 13.82 -0.01
C ARG A 77 9.41 14.78 -0.79
N HIS A 78 9.29 14.82 -2.12
CA HIS A 78 10.13 15.62 -3.01
C HIS A 78 9.39 16.84 -3.58
N GLY A 79 8.51 17.45 -2.79
CA GLY A 79 7.88 18.75 -3.09
C GLY A 79 6.59 18.69 -3.90
N GLN A 80 5.89 17.55 -3.92
CA GLN A 80 4.54 17.42 -4.52
C GLN A 80 3.56 16.78 -3.52
N PRO A 81 3.23 17.46 -2.39
CA PRO A 81 2.47 16.85 -1.30
C PRO A 81 1.04 16.44 -1.68
N THR A 82 0.46 17.05 -2.72
CA THR A 82 -0.92 16.82 -3.18
C THR A 82 -1.04 15.81 -4.30
N VAL A 83 0.06 15.21 -4.77
CA VAL A 83 0.01 14.23 -5.86
C VAL A 83 -0.67 12.94 -5.42
N SER A 84 -1.57 12.46 -6.27
CA SER A 84 -2.35 11.25 -6.07
C SER A 84 -1.84 10.10 -6.95
N ALA A 85 -2.36 8.90 -6.71
CA ALA A 85 -2.07 7.73 -7.55
C ALA A 85 -2.58 7.90 -8.99
N ASP A 86 -3.55 8.76 -9.23
CA ASP A 86 -4.21 8.91 -10.53
C ASP A 86 -3.51 9.92 -11.45
N ASP A 87 -2.58 10.71 -10.91
CA ASP A 87 -1.91 11.77 -11.64
C ASP A 87 -0.91 11.27 -12.68
N PHE A 88 -0.72 12.07 -13.73
CA PHE A 88 0.30 11.86 -14.75
C PHE A 88 1.45 12.83 -14.53
N VAL A 89 2.65 12.29 -14.27
CA VAL A 89 3.80 13.06 -13.80
C VAL A 89 4.82 13.25 -14.94
N PRO A 90 5.55 14.38 -15.02
CA PRO A 90 6.61 14.56 -16.00
C PRO A 90 7.66 13.44 -15.97
N ARG A 91 8.11 13.00 -17.15
CA ARG A 91 9.07 11.88 -17.31
C ARG A 91 10.38 12.11 -16.55
N HIS A 92 10.88 13.34 -16.52
CA HIS A 92 12.13 13.65 -15.81
C HIS A 92 12.05 13.41 -14.30
N ARG A 93 10.86 13.58 -13.67
CA ARG A 93 10.65 13.28 -12.25
C ARG A 93 10.74 11.77 -12.01
N TYR A 94 10.23 10.97 -12.93
CA TYR A 94 10.37 9.52 -12.86
C TYR A 94 11.84 9.08 -13.03
N GLY A 95 12.58 9.73 -13.93
CA GLY A 95 14.03 9.53 -14.04
C GLY A 95 14.78 9.84 -12.74
N ALA A 96 14.41 10.94 -12.06
CA ALA A 96 14.96 11.28 -10.75
C ALA A 96 14.61 10.25 -9.66
N TYR A 97 13.36 9.77 -9.64
CA TYR A 97 12.93 8.69 -8.75
C TYR A 97 13.75 7.40 -8.93
N LEU A 98 13.99 6.98 -10.17
CA LEU A 98 14.82 5.81 -10.47
C LEU A 98 16.24 5.97 -9.96
N ALA A 99 16.86 7.14 -10.18
CA ALA A 99 18.22 7.44 -9.74
C ALA A 99 18.32 7.47 -8.21
N ASP A 100 17.41 8.16 -7.52
CA ASP A 100 17.39 8.26 -6.07
C ASP A 100 17.12 6.90 -5.42
N THR A 101 16.14 6.14 -5.91
CA THR A 101 15.82 4.81 -5.37
C THR A 101 17.00 3.84 -5.50
N LEU A 102 17.71 3.85 -6.64
CA LEU A 102 18.93 3.07 -6.81
C LEU A 102 20.03 3.53 -5.85
N GLY A 103 20.24 4.84 -5.71
CA GLY A 103 21.22 5.41 -4.79
C GLY A 103 20.98 4.96 -3.34
N GLN A 104 19.73 5.06 -2.88
CA GLN A 104 19.33 4.61 -1.54
C GLN A 104 19.56 3.12 -1.32
N ALA A 105 19.25 2.27 -2.31
CA ALA A 105 19.49 0.84 -2.21
C ALA A 105 20.98 0.48 -2.18
N ILE A 106 21.82 1.19 -2.94
CA ILE A 106 23.28 1.01 -2.90
C ILE A 106 23.83 1.40 -1.52
N ILE A 107 23.38 2.54 -0.97
CA ILE A 107 23.77 2.99 0.37
C ILE A 107 23.35 1.96 1.42
N ALA A 108 22.10 1.51 1.38
CA ALA A 108 21.57 0.50 2.31
C ALA A 108 22.28 -0.86 2.19
N ALA A 109 22.86 -1.17 1.02
CA ALA A 109 23.59 -2.40 0.76
C ALA A 109 25.09 -2.34 1.09
N THR A 110 25.57 -1.20 1.61
CA THR A 110 26.96 -1.04 2.05
C THR A 110 27.36 -2.15 3.02
N GLY A 111 28.51 -2.78 2.76
CA GLY A 111 29.02 -3.91 3.54
C GLY A 111 28.55 -5.29 3.03
N THR A 112 27.50 -5.36 2.22
CA THR A 112 27.09 -6.60 1.53
C THR A 112 27.35 -6.53 0.03
N VAL A 113 27.12 -5.38 -0.60
CA VAL A 113 27.24 -5.21 -2.06
C VAL A 113 28.28 -4.13 -2.37
N ARG A 114 29.25 -4.46 -3.23
CA ARG A 114 30.20 -3.50 -3.81
C ARG A 114 29.79 -3.18 -5.23
N VAL A 115 29.35 -1.94 -5.46
CA VAL A 115 28.92 -1.48 -6.78
C VAL A 115 30.07 -0.74 -7.47
N ARG A 116 30.34 -1.07 -8.73
CA ARG A 116 31.26 -0.34 -9.62
C ARG A 116 30.51 0.08 -10.88
N ARG A 117 30.73 1.31 -11.33
CA ARG A 117 30.11 1.84 -12.54
C ARG A 117 31.15 2.07 -13.62
N LEU A 118 30.91 1.51 -14.81
CA LEU A 118 31.75 1.68 -16.00
C LEU A 118 30.98 2.51 -17.03
N ARG A 119 31.51 3.68 -17.39
CA ARG A 119 30.86 4.62 -18.33
C ARG A 119 31.28 4.34 -19.77
N THR A 120 30.90 3.17 -20.25
CA THR A 120 31.29 2.65 -21.57
C THR A 120 30.19 1.76 -22.14
N LEU A 121 30.31 1.37 -23.40
CA LEU A 121 29.38 0.49 -24.09
C LEU A 121 29.94 -0.94 -24.11
N VAL A 122 29.09 -1.93 -23.88
CA VAL A 122 29.42 -3.34 -24.16
C VAL A 122 29.17 -3.61 -25.64
N THR A 123 30.16 -4.20 -26.33
CA THR A 123 30.12 -4.50 -27.76
C THR A 123 29.97 -5.99 -28.05
N ASP A 124 30.40 -6.88 -27.16
CA ASP A 124 30.26 -8.34 -27.29
C ASP A 124 30.20 -9.02 -25.91
N CYS A 125 29.63 -10.22 -25.85
CA CYS A 125 29.68 -11.09 -24.67
C CYS A 125 30.05 -12.51 -25.10
N ARG A 126 31.04 -13.10 -24.44
CA ARG A 126 31.46 -14.49 -24.67
C ARG A 126 31.41 -15.30 -23.39
N VAL A 127 30.82 -16.48 -23.45
CA VAL A 127 30.77 -17.42 -22.33
C VAL A 127 32.02 -18.30 -22.40
N GLY A 128 32.81 -18.33 -21.32
CA GLY A 128 34.03 -19.13 -21.25
C GLY A 128 33.74 -20.63 -21.16
N ALA A 129 34.59 -21.46 -21.78
CA ALA A 129 34.43 -22.93 -21.87
C ALA A 129 34.86 -23.71 -20.61
N GLY A 130 35.13 -23.05 -19.48
CA GLY A 130 35.59 -23.69 -18.24
C GLY A 130 34.45 -24.04 -17.27
N GLU A 131 34.74 -24.89 -16.27
CA GLU A 131 33.78 -25.41 -15.27
C GLU A 131 32.99 -24.33 -14.49
N ARG A 132 33.44 -23.07 -14.48
CA ARG A 132 32.75 -21.93 -13.81
C ARG A 132 31.89 -21.07 -14.73
N GLY A 133 31.93 -21.26 -16.05
CA GLY A 133 31.06 -20.60 -17.03
C GLY A 133 31.04 -19.05 -17.00
N ALA A 134 32.12 -18.38 -16.57
CA ALA A 134 32.15 -16.92 -16.47
C ALA A 134 31.97 -16.24 -17.84
N VAL A 135 31.25 -15.11 -17.84
CA VAL A 135 31.01 -14.29 -19.03
C VAL A 135 32.06 -13.19 -19.13
N ARG A 136 32.75 -13.13 -20.27
CA ARG A 136 33.63 -12.03 -20.63
C ARG A 136 32.88 -11.01 -21.49
N LEU A 137 32.92 -9.75 -21.07
CA LEU A 137 32.33 -8.60 -21.73
C LEU A 137 33.43 -7.82 -22.45
N GLU A 138 33.28 -7.58 -23.76
CA GLU A 138 34.12 -6.67 -24.53
C GLU A 138 33.53 -5.26 -24.49
N LEU A 139 34.35 -4.25 -24.21
CA LEU A 139 33.93 -2.85 -24.03
C LEU A 139 34.43 -1.99 -25.19
N ALA A 140 33.69 -0.93 -25.52
CA ALA A 140 33.97 -0.05 -26.65
C ALA A 140 35.28 0.74 -26.51
N ASP A 141 35.81 0.86 -25.30
CA ASP A 141 37.12 1.46 -25.00
C ASP A 141 38.30 0.48 -25.14
N GLY A 142 38.04 -0.76 -25.61
CA GLY A 142 39.03 -1.81 -25.80
C GLY A 142 39.34 -2.62 -24.55
N THR A 143 38.78 -2.27 -23.39
CA THR A 143 38.96 -3.05 -22.16
C THR A 143 37.95 -4.20 -22.07
N THR A 144 38.18 -5.13 -21.12
CA THR A 144 37.29 -6.26 -20.87
C THR A 144 36.86 -6.34 -19.41
N ALA A 145 35.66 -6.87 -19.16
CA ALA A 145 35.17 -7.15 -17.81
C ALA A 145 34.62 -8.57 -17.70
N ASP A 146 34.97 -9.29 -16.63
CA ASP A 146 34.46 -10.63 -16.38
C ASP A 146 33.34 -10.59 -15.31
N ALA A 147 32.32 -11.43 -15.49
CA ALA A 147 31.21 -11.57 -14.54
C ALA A 147 30.64 -12.99 -14.53
N ASP A 148 30.22 -13.48 -13.36
CA ASP A 148 29.59 -14.81 -13.22
C ASP A 148 28.22 -14.89 -13.88
N ALA A 149 27.54 -13.75 -14.01
CA ALA A 149 26.23 -13.61 -14.61
C ALA A 149 26.05 -12.19 -15.13
N VAL A 150 25.34 -12.06 -16.26
CA VAL A 150 25.10 -10.78 -16.94
C VAL A 150 23.61 -10.60 -17.22
N VAL A 151 23.09 -9.43 -16.90
CA VAL A 151 21.75 -8.99 -17.31
C VAL A 151 21.88 -7.92 -18.39
N LEU A 152 21.41 -8.23 -19.60
CA LEU A 152 21.33 -7.33 -20.74
C LEU A 152 20.04 -6.51 -20.67
N ALA A 153 20.13 -5.33 -20.06
CA ALA A 153 19.04 -4.38 -19.87
C ALA A 153 19.13 -3.19 -20.85
N SER A 154 19.42 -3.47 -22.12
CA SER A 154 19.66 -2.46 -23.17
C SER A 154 18.46 -1.59 -23.51
N GLY A 155 17.25 -1.95 -23.05
CA GLY A 155 16.02 -1.33 -23.48
C GLY A 155 15.65 -1.67 -24.94
N PRO A 156 14.73 -0.91 -25.54
CA PRO A 156 14.33 -1.11 -26.93
C PRO A 156 15.51 -0.92 -27.89
N THR A 157 15.57 -1.70 -28.96
CA THR A 157 16.55 -1.51 -30.04
C THR A 157 16.35 -0.14 -30.68
N SER A 158 17.44 0.50 -31.14
CA SER A 158 17.35 1.77 -31.86
C SER A 158 16.36 1.72 -33.04
N PRO A 159 15.79 2.87 -33.45
CA PRO A 159 14.92 2.94 -34.61
C PRO A 159 15.60 2.30 -35.83
N SER A 160 14.86 1.47 -36.56
CA SER A 160 15.32 0.99 -37.85
C SER A 160 15.07 2.10 -38.86
N SER A 161 16.11 2.89 -39.15
CA SER A 161 16.04 3.91 -40.20
C SER A 161 15.83 3.30 -41.59
N ALA A 162 15.80 1.97 -41.72
CA ALA A 162 15.62 1.28 -43.00
C ALA A 162 14.26 1.49 -43.66
N ARG A 163 13.21 1.94 -42.92
CA ARG A 163 11.87 2.18 -43.51
C ARG A 163 11.77 3.44 -44.36
N PRO A 164 12.25 4.62 -43.90
CA PRO A 164 12.33 5.80 -44.76
C PRO A 164 13.16 5.56 -46.04
N PRO A 165 12.75 6.14 -47.19
CA PRO A 165 13.51 6.04 -48.44
C PRO A 165 14.98 6.46 -48.28
N ALA A 166 15.88 5.85 -49.06
CA ALA A 166 17.32 6.13 -48.96
C ALA A 166 17.66 7.62 -49.19
N ALA A 167 16.98 8.26 -50.14
CA ALA A 167 17.12 9.69 -50.42
C ALA A 167 16.77 10.56 -49.20
N LEU A 168 15.72 10.19 -48.45
CA LEU A 168 15.34 10.89 -47.24
C LEU A 168 16.36 10.69 -46.12
N ARG A 169 16.84 9.46 -45.93
CA ARG A 169 17.85 9.14 -44.92
C ARG A 169 19.17 9.89 -45.11
N ALA A 170 19.56 10.14 -46.35
CA ALA A 170 20.77 10.88 -46.68
C ALA A 170 20.63 12.40 -46.53
N HIS A 171 19.40 12.90 -46.35
CA HIS A 171 19.13 14.34 -46.28
C HIS A 171 19.56 14.93 -44.92
N SER A 172 20.21 16.09 -44.94
CA SER A 172 20.70 16.77 -43.73
C SER A 172 19.58 17.21 -42.77
N ARG A 173 18.37 17.42 -43.30
CA ARG A 173 17.16 17.77 -42.53
C ARG A 173 16.29 16.57 -42.12
N PHE A 174 16.84 15.35 -42.15
CA PHE A 174 16.21 14.15 -41.64
C PHE A 174 16.74 13.78 -40.25
N VAL A 175 15.83 13.70 -39.28
CA VAL A 175 16.15 13.30 -37.91
C VAL A 175 15.74 11.84 -37.70
N ALA A 176 16.71 10.93 -37.74
CA ALA A 176 16.49 9.50 -37.59
C ALA A 176 16.15 9.08 -36.15
N ASP A 177 16.64 9.82 -35.15
CA ASP A 177 16.41 9.54 -33.74
C ASP A 177 16.08 10.83 -32.99
N PRO A 178 14.79 11.13 -32.72
CA PRO A 178 14.38 12.36 -32.06
C PRO A 178 14.85 12.47 -30.61
N TRP A 179 15.34 11.38 -30.02
CA TRP A 179 15.80 11.32 -28.63
C TRP A 179 17.32 11.35 -28.51
N ALA A 180 18.06 11.38 -29.62
CA ALA A 180 19.49 11.63 -29.57
C ALA A 180 19.76 13.06 -29.05
N PRO A 181 20.78 13.28 -28.20
CA PRO A 181 21.11 14.60 -27.68
C PRO A 181 21.27 15.62 -28.81
N GLY A 182 20.58 16.76 -28.71
CA GLY A 182 20.63 17.84 -29.70
C GLY A 182 19.86 17.61 -31.01
N ALA A 183 19.28 16.42 -31.23
CA ALA A 183 18.73 16.03 -32.53
C ALA A 183 17.56 16.88 -33.04
N LEU A 184 16.83 17.53 -32.14
CA LEU A 184 15.69 18.38 -32.48
C LEU A 184 16.00 19.87 -32.34
N ASP A 185 17.21 20.26 -31.93
CA ASP A 185 17.50 21.64 -31.52
C ASP A 185 17.43 22.60 -32.72
N ALA A 186 17.96 22.20 -33.88
CA ALA A 186 17.86 22.99 -35.11
C ALA A 186 16.40 23.14 -35.56
N ALA A 187 15.63 22.05 -35.62
CA ALA A 187 14.21 22.11 -35.94
C ALA A 187 13.38 22.89 -34.90
N ALA A 188 13.87 22.98 -33.66
CA ALA A 188 13.23 23.69 -32.56
C ALA A 188 13.65 25.16 -32.44
N ALA A 189 14.67 25.63 -33.19
CA ALA A 189 15.19 27.00 -33.10
C ALA A 189 14.10 28.04 -33.41
N PRO A 190 13.88 29.09 -32.59
CA PRO A 190 12.74 30.01 -32.71
C PRO A 190 12.52 30.65 -34.10
N GLU A 191 13.61 30.94 -34.79
CA GLU A 191 13.67 31.53 -36.12
C GLU A 191 13.20 30.59 -37.25
N ASP A 192 13.22 29.28 -37.01
CA ASP A 192 12.76 28.29 -37.99
C ASP A 192 11.23 28.21 -37.97
N THR A 193 10.60 28.65 -39.06
CA THR A 193 9.14 28.62 -39.23
C THR A 193 8.67 27.53 -40.20
N ASP A 194 9.59 26.75 -40.77
CA ASP A 194 9.25 25.74 -41.78
C ASP A 194 8.37 24.63 -41.19
N ASP A 195 7.44 24.11 -41.99
CA ASP A 195 6.61 22.96 -41.63
C ASP A 195 7.46 21.71 -41.37
N VAL A 196 6.97 20.82 -40.50
CA VAL A 196 7.69 19.60 -40.10
C VAL A 196 6.83 18.37 -40.39
N LEU A 197 7.43 17.31 -40.94
CA LEU A 197 6.79 16.01 -41.11
C LEU A 197 7.29 15.00 -40.06
N LEU A 198 6.37 14.36 -39.36
CA LEU A 198 6.62 13.24 -38.46
C LEU A 198 6.20 11.94 -39.14
N ILE A 199 7.12 10.97 -39.23
CA ILE A 199 6.82 9.64 -39.74
C ILE A 199 6.41 8.77 -38.56
N GLY A 200 5.12 8.51 -38.40
CA GLY A 200 4.52 7.84 -37.26
C GLY A 200 3.54 8.75 -36.50
N THR A 201 2.56 8.13 -35.84
CA THR A 201 1.51 8.84 -35.07
C THR A 201 1.38 8.32 -33.64
N GLY A 202 2.40 7.61 -33.12
CA GLY A 202 2.42 7.10 -31.75
C GLY A 202 2.79 8.16 -30.70
N LEU A 203 2.98 7.74 -29.44
CA LEU A 203 3.32 8.66 -28.33
C LEU A 203 4.61 9.46 -28.58
N THR A 204 5.60 8.90 -29.25
CA THR A 204 6.80 9.65 -29.67
C THR A 204 6.46 10.81 -30.61
N ALA A 205 5.59 10.59 -31.59
CA ALA A 205 5.16 11.67 -32.49
C ALA A 205 4.38 12.76 -31.75
N VAL A 206 3.57 12.39 -30.75
CA VAL A 206 2.87 13.35 -29.89
C VAL A 206 3.85 14.22 -29.11
N ASP A 207 4.86 13.62 -28.47
CA ASP A 207 5.87 14.38 -27.72
C ASP A 207 6.70 15.31 -28.61
N VAL A 208 7.09 14.84 -29.80
CA VAL A 208 7.83 15.63 -30.78
C VAL A 208 6.97 16.76 -31.34
N ALA A 209 5.69 16.50 -31.64
CA ALA A 209 4.76 17.52 -32.09
C ALA A 209 4.60 18.62 -31.04
N LEU A 210 4.41 18.28 -29.76
CA LEU A 210 4.32 19.26 -28.68
C LEU A 210 5.60 20.10 -28.54
N ARG A 211 6.77 19.50 -28.79
CA ARG A 211 8.06 20.22 -28.73
C ARG A 211 8.25 21.18 -29.90
N LEU A 212 7.85 20.78 -31.11
CA LEU A 212 8.12 21.53 -32.34
C LEU A 212 7.01 22.52 -32.72
N GLU A 213 5.84 22.43 -32.09
CA GLU A 213 4.71 23.33 -32.31
C GLU A 213 5.05 24.79 -31.98
N ARG A 214 4.65 25.70 -32.87
CA ARG A 214 4.75 27.16 -32.72
C ARG A 214 3.76 27.87 -33.63
N PRO A 215 3.44 29.16 -33.39
CA PRO A 215 2.68 29.98 -34.34
C PRO A 215 3.31 30.01 -35.73
N GLY A 216 2.50 29.96 -36.79
CA GLY A 216 2.96 30.04 -38.19
C GLY A 216 3.49 28.73 -38.79
N ARG A 217 3.68 27.67 -37.99
CA ARG A 217 4.16 26.35 -38.43
C ARG A 217 3.06 25.29 -38.35
N THR A 218 2.99 24.41 -39.34
CA THR A 218 2.21 23.18 -39.34
C THR A 218 3.09 21.96 -39.09
N VAL A 219 2.71 21.15 -38.11
CA VAL A 219 3.28 19.81 -37.92
C VAL A 219 2.39 18.80 -38.64
N HIS A 220 2.94 18.12 -39.63
CA HIS A 220 2.31 16.99 -40.31
C HIS A 220 2.74 15.69 -39.64
N ALA A 221 1.82 14.74 -39.48
CA ALA A 221 2.15 13.40 -38.99
C ALA A 221 1.52 12.35 -39.89
N VAL A 222 2.32 11.43 -40.43
CA VAL A 222 1.86 10.39 -41.36
C VAL A 222 2.06 9.00 -40.78
N SER A 223 1.05 8.14 -40.87
CA SER A 223 1.21 6.71 -40.54
C SER A 223 0.21 5.86 -41.31
N ARG A 224 0.46 4.54 -41.40
CA ARG A 224 -0.39 3.59 -42.14
C ARG A 224 -1.88 3.68 -41.76
N GLY A 225 -2.17 3.92 -40.48
CA GLY A 225 -3.53 4.07 -39.97
C GLY A 225 -4.00 5.52 -39.81
N GLY A 226 -3.08 6.50 -39.72
CA GLY A 226 -3.42 7.88 -39.38
C GLY A 226 -4.02 8.07 -37.98
N LEU A 227 -3.92 7.06 -37.10
CA LEU A 227 -4.55 7.05 -35.78
C LEU A 227 -3.62 7.62 -34.71
N LEU A 228 -4.16 8.49 -33.86
CA LEU A 228 -3.49 8.96 -32.65
C LEU A 228 -3.85 8.07 -31.45
N PRO A 229 -3.00 7.99 -30.40
CA PRO A 229 -3.35 7.26 -29.19
C PRO A 229 -4.55 7.89 -28.49
N GLN A 230 -5.42 7.06 -27.92
CA GLN A 230 -6.63 7.51 -27.23
C GLN A 230 -6.28 8.21 -25.89
N PRO A 231 -7.12 9.12 -25.38
CA PRO A 231 -6.89 9.73 -24.08
C PRO A 231 -7.22 8.75 -22.94
N HIS A 232 -6.53 8.89 -21.81
CA HIS A 232 -7.00 8.37 -20.52
C HIS A 232 -8.23 9.15 -20.03
N THR A 233 -9.00 8.55 -19.12
CA THR A 233 -9.98 9.28 -18.31
C THR A 233 -9.28 10.23 -17.33
N VAL A 234 -9.98 11.25 -16.84
CA VAL A 234 -9.46 12.11 -15.76
C VAL A 234 -9.32 11.27 -14.49
N THR A 235 -10.44 10.76 -13.98
CA THR A 235 -10.49 9.84 -12.84
C THR A 235 -10.29 8.39 -13.29
N ALA A 236 -9.52 7.60 -12.54
CA ALA A 236 -9.38 6.18 -12.86
C ALA A 236 -10.71 5.45 -12.70
N LEU A 237 -11.00 4.55 -13.65
CA LEU A 237 -12.12 3.62 -13.55
C LEU A 237 -11.61 2.26 -13.07
N PRO A 238 -12.37 1.52 -12.25
CA PRO A 238 -12.01 0.15 -11.89
C PRO A 238 -11.86 -0.73 -13.14
N PRO A 239 -10.84 -1.60 -13.21
CA PRO A 239 -10.71 -2.53 -14.33
C PRO A 239 -11.86 -3.55 -14.33
N ALA A 240 -12.34 -3.90 -15.52
CA ALA A 240 -13.36 -4.94 -15.68
C ALA A 240 -12.75 -6.33 -15.40
N ASP A 241 -13.56 -7.24 -14.85
CA ASP A 241 -13.19 -8.65 -14.76
C ASP A 241 -13.22 -9.28 -16.16
N CYS A 242 -12.08 -9.83 -16.57
CA CYS A 242 -11.84 -10.43 -17.88
C CYS A 242 -11.21 -11.83 -17.76
N GLU A 243 -11.32 -12.48 -16.60
CA GLU A 243 -10.72 -13.80 -16.39
C GLU A 243 -11.28 -14.88 -17.31
N ASP A 244 -12.54 -14.75 -17.77
CA ASP A 244 -13.16 -15.66 -18.73
C ASP A 244 -12.40 -15.74 -20.06
N LEU A 245 -11.63 -14.72 -20.43
CA LEU A 245 -10.80 -14.75 -21.63
C LEU A 245 -9.63 -15.73 -21.54
N LEU A 246 -9.19 -16.12 -20.34
CA LEU A 246 -8.09 -17.08 -20.16
C LEU A 246 -8.42 -18.46 -20.73
N GLY A 247 -9.70 -18.74 -21.01
CA GLY A 247 -10.15 -19.95 -21.73
C GLY A 247 -9.94 -19.90 -23.24
N CYS A 248 -9.70 -18.72 -23.84
CA CYS A 248 -9.53 -18.59 -25.29
C CYS A 248 -8.23 -19.23 -25.76
N ARG A 249 -8.27 -19.91 -26.91
CA ARG A 249 -7.10 -20.59 -27.51
C ARG A 249 -6.79 -20.11 -28.93
N THR A 250 -7.69 -19.36 -29.55
CA THR A 250 -7.52 -18.81 -30.90
C THR A 250 -7.77 -17.31 -30.91
N LEU A 251 -7.16 -16.59 -31.85
CA LEU A 251 -7.35 -15.15 -32.01
C LEU A 251 -8.83 -14.80 -32.28
N ARG A 252 -9.55 -15.64 -33.04
CA ARG A 252 -10.98 -15.46 -33.31
C ARG A 252 -11.82 -15.46 -32.03
N GLN A 253 -11.57 -16.43 -31.13
CA GLN A 253 -12.26 -16.49 -29.83
C GLN A 253 -11.95 -15.25 -28.99
N MET A 254 -10.68 -14.84 -28.95
CA MET A 254 -10.26 -13.64 -28.22
C MET A 254 -10.94 -12.38 -28.74
N ARG A 255 -10.97 -12.16 -30.06
CA ARG A 255 -11.68 -11.03 -30.68
C ARG A 255 -13.14 -11.00 -30.25
N ALA A 256 -13.85 -12.13 -30.39
CA ALA A 256 -15.26 -12.23 -30.02
C ALA A 256 -15.49 -11.91 -28.52
N ALA A 257 -14.64 -12.42 -27.64
CA ALA A 257 -14.74 -12.16 -26.21
C ALA A 257 -14.44 -10.69 -25.86
N VAL A 258 -13.38 -10.10 -26.42
CA VAL A 258 -13.05 -8.68 -26.23
C VAL A 258 -14.20 -7.79 -26.73
N HIS A 259 -14.75 -8.05 -27.92
CA HIS A 259 -15.90 -7.30 -28.43
C HIS A 259 -17.14 -7.42 -27.54
N ARG A 260 -17.41 -8.61 -26.98
CA ARG A 260 -18.50 -8.83 -26.03
C ARG A 260 -18.31 -8.01 -24.77
N HIS A 261 -17.11 -8.02 -24.18
CA HIS A 261 -16.77 -7.25 -22.98
C HIS A 261 -16.85 -5.75 -23.23
N VAL A 262 -16.27 -5.25 -24.33
CA VAL A 262 -16.37 -3.84 -24.71
C VAL A 262 -17.84 -3.44 -24.91
N GLY A 263 -18.63 -4.26 -25.61
CA GLY A 263 -20.05 -4.00 -25.80
C GLY A 263 -20.84 -3.97 -24.49
N ARG A 264 -20.51 -4.84 -23.53
CA ARG A 264 -21.11 -4.84 -22.19
C ARG A 264 -20.75 -3.55 -21.45
N ALA A 265 -19.47 -3.24 -21.33
CA ALA A 265 -18.98 -2.05 -20.61
C ALA A 265 -19.56 -0.76 -21.19
N LEU A 266 -19.66 -0.64 -22.52
CA LEU A 266 -20.31 0.51 -23.15
C LEU A 266 -21.80 0.63 -22.80
N ARG A 267 -22.52 -0.48 -22.62
CA ARG A 267 -23.95 -0.46 -22.22
C ARG A 267 -24.16 -0.19 -20.73
N THR A 268 -23.28 -0.69 -19.88
CA THR A 268 -23.44 -0.60 -18.41
C THR A 268 -22.77 0.63 -17.81
N GLU A 269 -21.62 1.03 -18.35
CA GLU A 269 -20.73 2.04 -17.77
C GLU A 269 -20.42 3.19 -18.74
N GLY A 270 -20.72 3.03 -20.04
CA GLY A 270 -20.49 4.05 -21.06
C GLY A 270 -19.02 4.22 -21.48
N ASP A 271 -18.09 3.39 -20.98
CA ASP A 271 -16.65 3.48 -21.29
C ASP A 271 -16.05 2.09 -21.60
N TRP A 272 -15.14 2.02 -22.57
CA TRP A 272 -14.45 0.80 -22.99
C TRP A 272 -13.13 0.58 -22.23
N ARG A 273 -12.55 1.62 -21.63
CA ARG A 273 -11.23 1.58 -20.98
C ARG A 273 -11.13 0.56 -19.84
N PRO A 274 -12.15 0.36 -18.99
CA PRO A 274 -12.14 -0.69 -17.98
C PRO A 274 -11.78 -2.07 -18.53
N VAL A 275 -12.25 -2.41 -19.74
CA VAL A 275 -11.95 -3.69 -20.39
C VAL A 275 -10.48 -3.79 -20.78
N VAL A 276 -9.92 -2.76 -21.41
CA VAL A 276 -8.50 -2.78 -21.81
C VAL A 276 -7.59 -2.82 -20.60
N ASP A 277 -7.97 -2.16 -19.50
CA ASP A 277 -7.21 -2.20 -18.25
C ASP A 277 -7.35 -3.54 -17.52
N GLY A 278 -8.54 -4.17 -17.56
CA GLY A 278 -8.81 -5.51 -17.06
C GLY A 278 -8.11 -6.64 -17.83
N LEU A 279 -7.89 -6.47 -19.14
CA LEU A 279 -7.14 -7.44 -19.95
C LEU A 279 -5.65 -7.47 -19.61
N ARG A 280 -5.11 -6.35 -19.12
CA ARG A 280 -3.66 -6.13 -18.97
C ARG A 280 -2.94 -7.25 -18.20
N PRO A 281 -3.41 -7.73 -17.03
CA PRO A 281 -2.73 -8.79 -16.28
C PRO A 281 -2.64 -10.11 -17.05
N HIS A 282 -3.51 -10.31 -18.05
CA HIS A 282 -3.67 -11.56 -18.78
C HIS A 282 -3.01 -11.54 -20.17
N VAL A 283 -2.58 -10.38 -20.69
CA VAL A 283 -2.05 -10.25 -22.06
C VAL A 283 -0.89 -11.21 -22.35
N ALA A 284 0.05 -11.36 -21.42
CA ALA A 284 1.19 -12.27 -21.61
C ALA A 284 0.74 -13.74 -21.73
N THR A 285 -0.20 -14.17 -20.88
CA THR A 285 -0.79 -15.52 -20.92
C THR A 285 -1.57 -15.76 -22.20
N LEU A 286 -2.40 -14.79 -22.61
CA LEU A 286 -3.16 -14.87 -23.85
C LEU A 286 -2.24 -14.94 -25.06
N TRP A 287 -1.19 -14.11 -25.12
CA TRP A 287 -0.19 -14.15 -26.18
C TRP A 287 0.52 -15.50 -26.26
N ALA A 288 0.93 -16.05 -25.12
CA ALA A 288 1.59 -17.35 -25.05
C ALA A 288 0.68 -18.50 -25.55
N ALA A 289 -0.63 -18.39 -25.36
CA ALA A 289 -1.60 -19.39 -25.80
C ALA A 289 -1.88 -19.38 -27.32
N LEU A 290 -1.58 -18.28 -28.03
CA LEU A 290 -1.81 -18.17 -29.48
C LEU A 290 -0.75 -18.94 -30.28
N SER A 291 -1.17 -19.51 -31.42
CA SER A 291 -0.26 -20.09 -32.40
C SER A 291 0.62 -19.01 -33.07
N PRO A 292 1.75 -19.38 -33.70
CA PRO A 292 2.56 -18.43 -34.45
C PRO A 292 1.77 -17.67 -35.55
N GLU A 293 0.84 -18.35 -36.21
CA GLU A 293 -0.02 -17.78 -37.26
C GLU A 293 -0.99 -16.74 -36.68
N ASP A 294 -1.65 -17.07 -35.56
CA ASP A 294 -2.53 -16.14 -34.85
C ASP A 294 -1.77 -14.91 -34.35
N ARG A 295 -0.55 -15.10 -33.83
CA ARG A 295 0.32 -13.99 -33.42
C ARG A 295 0.69 -13.10 -34.60
N ALA A 296 1.00 -13.69 -35.76
CA ALA A 296 1.31 -12.95 -36.97
C ALA A 296 0.09 -12.17 -37.46
N GLU A 297 -1.10 -12.78 -37.48
CA GLU A 297 -2.34 -12.12 -37.87
C GLU A 297 -2.68 -10.95 -36.93
N PHE A 298 -2.54 -11.13 -35.61
CA PHE A 298 -2.73 -10.05 -34.65
C PHE A 298 -1.82 -8.86 -34.93
N LEU A 299 -0.53 -9.10 -35.20
CA LEU A 299 0.43 -8.04 -35.50
C LEU A 299 0.11 -7.28 -36.78
N GLU A 300 -0.43 -7.97 -37.78
CA GLU A 300 -0.81 -7.39 -39.06
C GLU A 300 -2.07 -6.54 -38.93
N ARG A 301 -3.12 -7.08 -38.30
CA ARG A 301 -4.49 -6.53 -38.34
C ARG A 301 -4.89 -5.74 -37.11
N ASP A 302 -4.52 -6.19 -35.92
CA ASP A 302 -5.09 -5.68 -34.66
C ASP A 302 -4.10 -4.82 -33.86
N ALA A 303 -2.79 -5.05 -33.97
CA ALA A 303 -1.80 -4.42 -33.12
C ALA A 303 -1.81 -2.89 -33.19
N THR A 304 -2.17 -2.29 -34.32
CA THR A 304 -2.31 -0.83 -34.43
C THR A 304 -3.46 -0.31 -33.57
N VAL A 305 -4.63 -0.95 -33.66
CA VAL A 305 -5.82 -0.59 -32.86
C VAL A 305 -5.55 -0.84 -31.39
N TRP A 306 -4.96 -1.99 -31.04
CA TRP A 306 -4.53 -2.29 -29.68
C TRP A 306 -3.61 -1.19 -29.13
N ASN A 307 -2.56 -0.82 -29.87
CA ASN A 307 -1.57 0.15 -29.39
C ASN A 307 -2.19 1.52 -29.12
N VAL A 308 -3.14 2.00 -29.95
CA VAL A 308 -3.77 3.30 -29.70
C VAL A 308 -4.75 3.29 -28.53
N HIS A 309 -5.39 2.15 -28.23
CA HIS A 309 -6.30 2.03 -27.08
C HIS A 309 -5.57 1.71 -25.77
N ARG A 310 -4.43 1.03 -25.84
CA ARG A 310 -3.60 0.68 -24.69
C ARG A 310 -2.69 1.84 -24.30
N HIS A 311 -1.84 2.31 -25.23
CA HIS A 311 -0.77 3.27 -24.94
C HIS A 311 -1.30 4.70 -25.02
N ARG A 312 -2.15 5.05 -24.07
CA ARG A 312 -2.99 6.26 -24.08
C ARG A 312 -2.25 7.55 -23.74
N MET A 313 -2.76 8.67 -24.23
CA MET A 313 -2.30 10.01 -23.86
C MET A 313 -2.85 10.42 -22.48
N PRO A 314 -2.05 11.06 -21.62
CA PRO A 314 -2.57 11.78 -20.46
C PRO A 314 -3.63 12.82 -20.87
N PRO A 315 -4.64 13.11 -20.03
CA PRO A 315 -5.71 14.06 -20.39
C PRO A 315 -5.18 15.42 -20.84
N ALA A 316 -4.21 15.99 -20.12
CA ALA A 316 -3.59 17.28 -20.48
C ALA A 316 -2.88 17.23 -21.83
N THR A 317 -2.18 16.14 -22.13
CA THR A 317 -1.53 15.91 -23.43
C THR A 317 -2.56 15.81 -24.56
N ALA A 318 -3.64 15.05 -24.34
CA ALA A 318 -4.70 14.89 -25.32
C ALA A 318 -5.41 16.21 -25.62
N GLU A 319 -5.66 17.04 -24.61
CA GLU A 319 -6.26 18.36 -24.78
C GLU A 319 -5.34 19.30 -25.59
N ALA A 320 -4.04 19.31 -25.30
CA ALA A 320 -3.06 20.07 -26.06
C ALA A 320 -3.02 19.65 -27.54
N VAL A 321 -3.00 18.34 -27.80
CA VAL A 321 -3.07 17.77 -29.16
C VAL A 321 -4.38 18.16 -29.86
N ALA A 322 -5.51 18.07 -29.17
CA ALA A 322 -6.81 18.47 -29.73
C ALA A 322 -6.84 19.97 -30.10
N ARG A 323 -6.23 20.83 -29.26
CA ARG A 323 -6.10 22.26 -29.51
C ARG A 323 -5.23 22.55 -30.74
N MET A 324 -4.09 21.85 -30.86
CA MET A 324 -3.22 21.95 -32.05
C MET A 324 -3.95 21.56 -33.33
N ARG A 325 -4.75 20.49 -33.30
CA ARG A 325 -5.56 20.05 -34.44
C ARG A 325 -6.64 21.06 -34.81
N ARG A 326 -7.39 21.57 -33.83
CA ARG A 326 -8.42 22.61 -34.05
C ARG A 326 -7.83 23.90 -34.64
N ALA A 327 -6.63 24.28 -34.20
CA ALA A 327 -5.90 25.43 -34.72
C ALA A 327 -5.20 25.16 -36.07
N GLY A 328 -5.33 23.98 -36.67
CA GLY A 328 -4.66 23.61 -37.92
C GLY A 328 -3.15 23.39 -37.83
N ARG A 329 -2.57 23.51 -36.62
CA ARG A 329 -1.12 23.39 -36.34
C ARG A 329 -0.63 21.94 -36.28
N LEU A 330 -1.54 20.96 -36.17
CA LEU A 330 -1.24 19.54 -36.30
C LEU A 330 -2.19 18.90 -37.31
N ARG A 331 -1.64 18.31 -38.37
CA ARG A 331 -2.39 17.58 -39.40
C ARG A 331 -1.94 16.13 -39.48
N THR A 332 -2.88 15.21 -39.36
CA THR A 332 -2.62 13.77 -39.41
C THR A 332 -3.03 13.19 -40.76
N TRP A 333 -2.18 12.37 -41.35
CA TRP A 333 -2.38 11.75 -42.65
C TRP A 333 -2.32 10.23 -42.53
N ARG A 334 -3.24 9.56 -43.23
CA ARG A 334 -3.19 8.12 -43.42
C ARG A 334 -2.37 7.82 -44.68
N GLY A 335 -1.29 7.06 -44.55
CA GLY A 335 -0.43 6.69 -45.68
C GLY A 335 0.97 6.25 -45.24
N SER A 336 1.85 6.04 -46.22
CA SER A 336 3.28 5.81 -46.05
C SER A 336 4.06 6.81 -46.88
N VAL A 337 5.30 7.09 -46.48
CA VAL A 337 6.25 7.84 -47.32
C VAL A 337 6.68 6.95 -48.48
N ALA A 338 6.46 7.39 -49.71
CA ALA A 338 6.81 6.66 -50.93
C ALA A 338 8.18 7.09 -51.46
N ASP A 339 8.43 8.39 -51.53
CA ASP A 339 9.70 8.96 -51.97
C ASP A 339 10.02 10.27 -51.22
N ALA A 340 11.21 10.81 -51.47
CA ALA A 340 11.58 12.14 -51.03
C ALA A 340 12.60 12.75 -52.00
N ARG A 341 12.50 14.07 -52.23
CA ARG A 341 13.41 14.84 -53.07
C ARG A 341 13.85 16.12 -52.36
N ALA A 342 15.14 16.44 -52.46
CA ALA A 342 15.66 17.71 -51.99
C ALA A 342 15.16 18.86 -52.88
N LEU A 343 14.85 19.99 -52.26
CA LEU A 343 14.47 21.23 -52.95
C LEU A 343 15.66 22.20 -52.96
N GLY A 344 15.71 23.10 -53.94
CA GLY A 344 16.82 24.06 -54.10
C GLY A 344 16.97 25.08 -52.97
N ASP A 345 15.98 25.19 -52.09
CA ASP A 345 15.96 26.05 -50.90
C ASP A 345 16.34 25.29 -49.61
N GLY A 346 16.80 24.03 -49.73
CA GLY A 346 17.18 23.18 -48.61
C GLY A 346 16.02 22.48 -47.90
N ARG A 347 14.77 22.67 -48.34
CA ARG A 347 13.59 21.93 -47.84
C ARG A 347 13.48 20.57 -48.52
N VAL A 348 12.57 19.73 -48.01
CA VAL A 348 12.31 18.40 -48.54
C VAL A 348 10.88 18.35 -49.07
N ALA A 349 10.70 17.86 -50.30
CA ALA A 349 9.40 17.43 -50.80
C ALA A 349 9.28 15.91 -50.58
N VAL A 350 8.22 15.50 -49.88
CA VAL A 350 7.96 14.12 -49.47
C VAL A 350 6.67 13.63 -50.12
N GLY A 351 6.80 12.69 -51.06
CA GLY A 351 5.67 12.03 -51.68
C GLY A 351 5.07 10.97 -50.76
N LEU A 352 3.76 11.05 -50.54
CA LEU A 352 2.99 10.04 -49.83
C LEU A 352 2.43 9.01 -50.82
N GLY A 353 2.18 7.80 -50.33
CA GLY A 353 1.69 6.67 -51.14
C GLY A 353 0.30 6.86 -51.77
N ASP A 354 -0.40 7.95 -51.48
CA ASP A 354 -1.66 8.34 -52.11
C ASP A 354 -1.52 9.47 -53.14
N GLY A 355 -0.29 9.83 -53.50
CA GLY A 355 0.03 10.84 -54.51
C GLY A 355 0.15 12.27 -53.99
N ARG A 356 -0.05 12.52 -52.69
CA ARG A 356 0.17 13.85 -52.09
C ARG A 356 1.66 14.16 -51.95
N ASP A 357 2.07 15.39 -52.24
CA ASP A 357 3.43 15.89 -52.02
C ASP A 357 3.44 16.92 -50.89
N LEU A 358 4.21 16.68 -49.82
CA LEU A 358 4.34 17.58 -48.68
C LEU A 358 5.71 18.27 -48.73
N ARG A 359 5.71 19.61 -48.78
CA ARG A 359 6.94 20.43 -48.72
C ARG A 359 7.18 20.84 -47.27
N VAL A 360 8.27 20.36 -46.68
CA VAL A 360 8.59 20.56 -45.25
C VAL A 360 10.05 20.93 -45.07
N GLY A 361 10.34 21.70 -44.03
CA GLY A 361 11.71 22.00 -43.63
C GLY A 361 12.39 20.81 -42.97
N TRP A 362 11.68 20.03 -42.16
CA TRP A 362 12.27 18.91 -41.44
C TRP A 362 11.42 17.65 -41.51
N VAL A 363 12.08 16.50 -41.51
CA VAL A 363 11.42 15.20 -41.40
C VAL A 363 11.98 14.44 -40.20
N VAL A 364 11.11 13.97 -39.31
CA VAL A 364 11.50 13.28 -38.07
C VAL A 364 10.92 11.87 -38.06
N ASP A 365 11.78 10.87 -37.88
CA ASP A 365 11.35 9.48 -37.72
C ASP A 365 10.78 9.24 -36.31
N CYS A 366 9.47 9.05 -36.25
CA CYS A 366 8.72 8.74 -35.04
C CYS A 366 8.14 7.31 -35.09
N THR A 367 8.68 6.42 -35.92
CA THR A 367 8.18 5.04 -36.09
C THR A 367 8.49 4.13 -34.91
N GLY A 368 9.31 4.62 -33.96
CA GLY A 368 9.67 3.92 -32.74
C GLY A 368 10.80 2.92 -32.94
N PRO A 369 11.13 2.15 -31.88
CA PRO A 369 12.21 1.17 -31.93
C PRO A 369 11.91 0.02 -32.89
N GLY A 370 12.96 -0.56 -33.48
CA GLY A 370 12.84 -1.82 -34.25
C GLY A 370 12.16 -2.93 -33.44
N LEU A 371 11.40 -3.80 -34.11
CA LEU A 371 10.74 -4.94 -33.45
C LEU A 371 11.59 -6.20 -33.57
N ARG A 372 12.26 -6.40 -34.70
CA ARG A 372 12.98 -7.64 -34.99
C ARG A 372 14.43 -7.54 -34.56
N LEU A 373 14.99 -8.65 -34.07
CA LEU A 373 16.43 -8.72 -33.75
C LEU A 373 17.31 -8.42 -34.97
N ALA A 374 16.83 -8.77 -36.17
CA ALA A 374 17.53 -8.47 -37.42
C ALA A 374 17.68 -6.97 -37.71
N ASP A 375 16.80 -6.14 -37.14
CA ASP A 375 16.82 -4.68 -37.31
C ASP A 375 17.79 -4.00 -36.32
N ALA A 376 18.42 -4.76 -35.42
CA ALA A 376 19.31 -4.19 -34.41
C ALA A 376 20.57 -3.60 -35.08
N THR A 377 20.80 -2.31 -34.85
CA THR A 377 21.96 -1.57 -35.39
C THR A 377 23.15 -1.49 -34.43
N GLY A 378 22.95 -1.84 -33.15
CA GLY A 378 24.00 -1.80 -32.13
C GLY A 378 24.91 -3.04 -32.14
N PRO A 379 26.22 -2.90 -31.87
CA PRO A 379 27.20 -3.97 -32.00
C PRO A 379 26.90 -5.18 -31.10
N LEU A 380 26.43 -4.94 -29.87
CA LEU A 380 26.11 -5.99 -28.90
C LEU A 380 25.16 -7.05 -29.48
N TRP A 381 23.92 -6.68 -29.81
CA TRP A 381 22.92 -7.63 -30.30
C TRP A 381 23.30 -8.24 -31.64
N GLN A 382 24.01 -7.51 -32.51
CA GLN A 382 24.53 -8.05 -33.77
C GLN A 382 25.58 -9.15 -33.52
N ASN A 383 26.51 -8.92 -32.61
CA ASN A 383 27.57 -9.86 -32.27
C ASN A 383 27.01 -11.09 -31.55
N LEU A 384 26.11 -10.91 -30.58
CA LEU A 384 25.43 -12.04 -29.90
C LEU A 384 24.64 -12.91 -30.87
N ARG A 385 23.95 -12.29 -31.84
CA ARG A 385 23.24 -13.02 -32.91
C ARG A 385 24.22 -13.78 -33.81
N ARG A 386 25.29 -13.11 -34.29
CA ARG A 386 26.29 -13.72 -35.18
C ARG A 386 27.03 -14.87 -34.48
N GLY A 387 27.32 -14.72 -33.19
CA GLY A 387 27.92 -15.74 -32.34
C GLY A 387 26.97 -16.85 -31.92
N GLY A 388 25.66 -16.75 -32.22
CA GLY A 388 24.65 -17.71 -31.80
C GLY A 388 24.46 -17.81 -30.28
N VAL A 389 24.87 -16.78 -29.55
CA VAL A 389 24.68 -16.60 -28.10
C VAL A 389 23.23 -16.17 -27.80
N ALA A 390 22.62 -15.44 -28.73
CA ALA A 390 21.21 -15.11 -28.70
C ALA A 390 20.57 -15.41 -30.05
N VAL A 391 19.41 -16.05 -30.05
CA VAL A 391 18.61 -16.30 -31.27
C VAL A 391 17.35 -15.42 -31.30
N PRO A 392 16.80 -15.13 -32.49
CA PRO A 392 15.55 -14.38 -32.60
C PRO A 392 14.41 -15.06 -31.84
N GLY A 393 13.57 -14.26 -31.17
CA GLY A 393 12.35 -14.74 -30.53
C GLY A 393 11.25 -15.10 -31.54
N PRO A 394 10.05 -15.47 -31.05
CA PRO A 394 8.90 -15.75 -31.90
C PRO A 394 8.65 -14.62 -32.93
N LEU A 395 8.39 -15.01 -34.19
CA LEU A 395 8.22 -14.09 -35.34
C LEU A 395 9.44 -13.19 -35.64
N GLY A 396 10.61 -13.56 -35.11
CA GLY A 396 11.84 -12.78 -35.20
C GLY A 396 11.86 -11.55 -34.30
N ILE A 397 10.87 -11.38 -33.42
CA ILE A 397 10.70 -10.21 -32.54
C ILE A 397 11.53 -10.41 -31.28
N GLY A 398 12.44 -9.48 -31.00
CA GLY A 398 13.35 -9.59 -29.86
C GLY A 398 14.17 -10.89 -29.88
N VAL A 399 14.51 -11.39 -28.71
CA VAL A 399 15.31 -12.61 -28.51
C VAL A 399 14.49 -13.70 -27.82
N ALA A 400 14.80 -14.96 -28.14
CA ALA A 400 14.20 -16.11 -27.48
C ALA A 400 14.73 -16.25 -26.05
N THR A 401 13.83 -16.47 -25.09
CA THR A 401 14.20 -16.57 -23.66
C THR A 401 13.41 -17.64 -22.93
N ASP A 402 13.94 -18.09 -21.80
CA ASP A 402 13.21 -18.88 -20.80
C ASP A 402 13.37 -18.20 -19.43
N GLY A 403 12.26 -17.74 -18.83
CA GLY A 403 12.33 -16.94 -17.59
C GLY A 403 13.22 -15.69 -17.69
N GLY A 404 13.44 -15.16 -18.91
CA GLY A 404 14.37 -14.06 -19.18
C GLY A 404 15.81 -14.49 -19.49
N ARG A 405 16.18 -15.75 -19.27
CA ARG A 405 17.47 -16.32 -19.65
C ARG A 405 17.55 -16.51 -21.16
N LEU A 406 18.66 -16.14 -21.79
CA LEU A 406 18.81 -16.23 -23.24
C LEU A 406 18.87 -17.69 -23.71
N ARG A 407 18.19 -17.98 -24.82
CA ARG A 407 18.37 -19.22 -25.58
C ARG A 407 19.45 -19.03 -26.63
N ASP A 408 20.33 -20.02 -26.74
CA ASP A 408 21.38 -20.03 -27.74
C ASP A 408 20.96 -20.80 -29.01
N ARG A 409 21.90 -20.98 -29.95
CA ARG A 409 21.65 -21.69 -31.22
C ARG A 409 21.16 -23.13 -31.05
N SER A 410 21.44 -23.78 -29.92
CA SER A 410 20.96 -25.13 -29.62
C SER A 410 19.52 -25.15 -29.11
N GLY A 411 18.98 -23.97 -28.77
CA GLY A 411 17.69 -23.81 -28.12
C GLY A 411 17.74 -23.95 -26.59
N ALA A 412 18.90 -24.30 -26.03
CA ALA A 412 19.11 -24.41 -24.59
C ALA A 412 19.22 -23.01 -23.94
N ALA A 413 18.65 -22.89 -22.74
CA ALA A 413 18.77 -21.70 -21.89
C ALA A 413 19.72 -21.98 -20.73
N GLU A 414 20.98 -22.32 -21.02
CA GLU A 414 21.99 -22.75 -20.04
C GLU A 414 23.09 -21.72 -19.75
N GLN A 415 23.12 -20.63 -20.51
CA GLN A 415 24.14 -19.59 -20.37
C GLN A 415 23.78 -18.61 -19.24
N PRO A 416 24.75 -18.08 -18.48
CA PRO A 416 24.47 -17.11 -17.43
C PRO A 416 24.22 -15.69 -17.98
N LEU A 417 23.32 -15.60 -18.96
CA LEU A 417 22.89 -14.38 -19.64
C LEU A 417 21.38 -14.23 -19.52
N TRP A 418 20.92 -13.11 -18.99
CA TRP A 418 19.50 -12.77 -18.87
C TRP A 418 19.19 -11.46 -19.59
N THR A 419 17.92 -11.24 -19.93
CA THR A 419 17.39 -9.96 -20.40
C THR A 419 15.98 -9.76 -19.85
N LEU A 420 15.44 -8.55 -20.01
CA LEU A 420 14.11 -8.17 -19.57
C LEU A 420 13.57 -7.02 -20.39
N GLY A 421 12.25 -6.85 -20.38
CA GLY A 421 11.60 -5.74 -21.07
C GLY A 421 11.59 -5.92 -22.59
N ALA A 422 11.84 -4.85 -23.33
CA ALA A 422 11.68 -4.81 -24.79
C ALA A 422 12.35 -5.94 -25.59
N PRO A 423 13.57 -6.42 -25.25
CA PRO A 423 14.17 -7.58 -25.92
C PRO A 423 13.33 -8.87 -25.84
N ARG A 424 12.42 -9.01 -24.86
CA ARG A 424 11.56 -10.19 -24.70
C ARG A 424 10.21 -10.09 -25.42
N ARG A 425 9.98 -9.03 -26.21
CA ARG A 425 8.65 -8.72 -26.76
C ARG A 425 8.02 -9.82 -27.63
N GLY A 426 8.83 -10.67 -28.27
CA GLY A 426 8.32 -11.82 -29.02
C GLY A 426 7.72 -12.90 -28.12
N GLU A 427 8.31 -13.12 -26.94
CA GLU A 427 7.84 -14.08 -25.93
C GLU A 427 6.70 -13.50 -25.08
N LEU A 428 6.87 -12.25 -24.66
CA LEU A 428 5.95 -11.54 -23.79
C LEU A 428 5.44 -10.28 -24.50
N TRP A 429 4.25 -10.34 -25.08
CA TRP A 429 3.59 -9.13 -25.58
C TRP A 429 3.31 -8.15 -24.43
N GLU A 430 3.31 -6.85 -24.70
CA GLU A 430 3.18 -5.77 -23.68
C GLU A 430 4.25 -5.74 -22.58
N THR A 431 5.46 -6.25 -22.84
CA THR A 431 6.58 -6.26 -21.88
C THR A 431 7.36 -4.93 -21.75
N THR A 432 6.93 -3.84 -22.36
CA THR A 432 7.75 -2.61 -22.48
C THR A 432 7.45 -1.55 -21.42
N ALA A 433 6.40 -1.71 -20.62
CA ALA A 433 5.99 -0.74 -19.61
C ALA A 433 6.50 -1.11 -18.21
N VAL A 434 6.57 -0.10 -17.34
CA VAL A 434 7.14 -0.21 -15.99
C VAL A 434 6.48 -1.30 -15.13
N PRO A 435 5.13 -1.46 -15.11
CA PRO A 435 4.50 -2.52 -14.31
C PRO A 435 4.93 -3.93 -14.67
N GLU A 436 5.24 -4.20 -15.93
CA GLU A 436 5.73 -5.49 -16.40
C GLU A 436 7.25 -5.61 -16.16
N ILE A 437 8.01 -4.54 -16.44
CA ILE A 437 9.47 -4.51 -16.23
C ILE A 437 9.83 -4.72 -14.76
N ARG A 438 9.10 -4.13 -13.80
CA ARG A 438 9.41 -4.26 -12.37
C ARG A 438 9.22 -5.69 -11.85
N VAL A 439 8.26 -6.43 -12.39
CA VAL A 439 8.02 -7.84 -12.04
C VAL A 439 9.18 -8.67 -12.58
N GLN A 440 9.51 -8.50 -13.86
CA GLN A 440 10.64 -9.19 -14.48
C GLN A 440 11.97 -8.85 -13.81
N ALA A 441 12.19 -7.60 -13.39
CA ALA A 441 13.40 -7.21 -12.69
C ALA A 441 13.57 -7.94 -11.36
N ALA A 442 12.49 -8.14 -10.61
CA ALA A 442 12.51 -8.93 -9.39
C ALA A 442 12.81 -10.42 -9.69
N GLU A 443 12.12 -11.02 -10.67
CA GLU A 443 12.32 -12.43 -11.07
C GLU A 443 13.73 -12.69 -11.61
N VAL A 444 14.28 -11.78 -12.42
CA VAL A 444 15.64 -11.90 -12.97
C VAL A 444 16.68 -11.75 -11.86
N ALA A 445 16.52 -10.79 -10.93
CA ALA A 445 17.43 -10.65 -9.80
C ALA A 445 17.48 -11.92 -8.94
N GLU A 446 16.31 -12.55 -8.74
CA GLU A 446 16.16 -13.82 -8.05
C GLU A 446 16.90 -14.97 -8.76
N ALA A 447 16.65 -15.14 -10.06
CA ALA A 447 17.29 -16.18 -10.87
C ALA A 447 18.82 -16.01 -10.95
N VAL A 448 19.28 -14.76 -11.10
CA VAL A 448 20.71 -14.43 -11.21
C VAL A 448 21.47 -14.73 -9.90
N LEU A 449 20.84 -14.51 -8.74
CA LEU A 449 21.43 -14.84 -7.43
C LEU A 449 21.41 -16.34 -7.11
N ALA A 450 20.65 -17.15 -7.85
CA ALA A 450 20.57 -18.59 -7.65
C ALA A 450 21.66 -19.39 -8.39
N VAL A 451 22.46 -18.75 -9.25
CA VAL A 451 23.47 -19.42 -10.09
C VAL A 451 24.53 -20.15 -9.24
N PRO A 452 24.90 -21.41 -9.53
CA PRO A 452 25.78 -22.23 -8.68
C PRO A 452 27.16 -21.66 -8.34
N SER A 453 27.77 -20.85 -9.20
CA SER A 453 29.03 -20.14 -8.91
C SER A 453 28.90 -19.19 -7.70
N VAL A 454 27.69 -18.66 -7.46
CA VAL A 454 27.33 -17.86 -6.27
C VAL A 454 27.20 -18.76 -5.04
N ARG A 455 26.68 -19.99 -5.17
CA ARG A 455 26.60 -20.96 -4.06
C ARG A 455 27.97 -21.48 -3.63
N ALA A 456 28.90 -21.68 -4.57
CA ALA A 456 30.24 -22.21 -4.28
C ALA A 456 31.11 -21.22 -3.48
N ALA A 457 30.96 -19.91 -3.68
CA ALA A 457 31.60 -18.88 -2.84
C ALA A 457 30.94 -18.72 -1.45
N VAL A 458 29.74 -19.29 -1.28
CA VAL A 458 28.92 -19.26 -0.05
C VAL A 458 28.93 -20.63 0.65
N ALA A 459 29.88 -21.51 0.33
CA ALA A 459 30.20 -22.67 1.17
C ALA A 459 30.80 -22.16 2.50
N ALA A 460 29.95 -21.64 3.37
CA ALA A 460 30.23 -21.44 4.77
C ALA A 460 30.58 -22.80 5.37
N PRO A 461 31.50 -22.85 6.35
CA PRO A 461 31.77 -24.07 7.11
C PRO A 461 30.43 -24.63 7.64
N PRO A 462 30.31 -25.95 7.82
CA PRO A 462 29.08 -26.59 8.26
C PRO A 462 28.51 -25.79 9.42
N HIS A 463 27.30 -25.27 9.24
CA HIS A 463 26.65 -24.41 10.23
C HIS A 463 26.78 -25.09 11.59
N ARG A 464 27.63 -24.55 12.47
CA ARG A 464 27.43 -24.71 13.91
C ARG A 464 25.95 -24.39 14.10
N ARG A 465 25.18 -25.30 14.69
CA ARG A 465 23.76 -25.07 15.01
C ARG A 465 23.67 -23.88 15.95
N VAL A 466 23.75 -22.66 15.41
CA VAL A 466 23.53 -21.43 16.16
C VAL A 466 22.05 -21.44 16.48
N ARG A 467 21.73 -21.66 17.75
CA ARG A 467 20.36 -21.63 18.23
C ARG A 467 19.75 -20.29 17.82
N ARG A 468 18.66 -20.33 17.04
CA ARG A 468 17.96 -19.12 16.60
C ARG A 468 17.60 -18.28 17.83
N PRO A 469 17.79 -16.95 17.80
CA PRO A 469 17.31 -16.12 18.88
C PRO A 469 15.79 -16.27 19.00
N SER A 470 15.25 -16.16 20.21
CA SER A 470 13.81 -16.22 20.45
C SER A 470 13.21 -14.85 20.75
N ASP A 471 11.89 -14.79 20.66
CA ASP A 471 11.02 -13.65 20.97
C ASP A 471 10.76 -13.43 22.46
N GLY A 472 11.44 -14.17 23.35
CA GLY A 472 11.21 -14.12 24.80
C GLY A 472 10.04 -14.97 25.30
N SER A 473 9.20 -15.51 24.40
CA SER A 473 8.24 -16.58 24.71
C SER A 473 8.79 -17.98 24.37
N GLY A 474 9.94 -18.03 23.69
CA GLY A 474 10.61 -19.26 23.28
C GLY A 474 10.42 -19.59 21.80
N LEU A 475 9.67 -18.76 21.06
CA LEU A 475 9.45 -18.94 19.63
C LEU A 475 10.68 -18.46 18.85
N PRO A 476 11.19 -19.25 17.89
CA PRO A 476 12.38 -18.90 17.11
C PRO A 476 12.08 -17.71 16.18
N LEU A 477 13.08 -16.85 16.00
CA LEU A 477 13.05 -15.71 15.09
C LEU A 477 14.13 -15.87 14.00
N SER A 478 13.74 -15.69 12.73
CA SER A 478 14.66 -15.78 11.59
C SER A 478 15.44 -14.47 11.37
N THR A 479 16.18 -14.07 12.41
CA THR A 479 17.02 -12.86 12.45
C THR A 479 18.27 -13.06 13.32
N HIS A 480 19.13 -12.04 13.43
CA HIS A 480 20.29 -12.06 14.33
C HIS A 480 19.96 -11.47 15.72
N SER A 481 20.85 -11.69 16.69
CA SER A 481 20.62 -11.41 18.11
C SER A 481 20.23 -9.95 18.42
N SER A 482 20.89 -8.97 17.80
CA SER A 482 20.60 -7.55 18.03
C SER A 482 19.23 -7.10 17.51
N ALA A 483 18.80 -7.60 16.33
CA ALA A 483 17.46 -7.35 15.81
C ALA A 483 16.39 -8.06 16.65
N ALA A 484 16.64 -9.31 17.07
CA ALA A 484 15.76 -10.02 17.99
C ALA A 484 15.63 -9.31 19.35
N ALA A 485 16.71 -8.72 19.88
CA ALA A 485 16.65 -7.95 21.13
C ALA A 485 15.75 -6.71 21.00
N ALA A 486 15.91 -5.94 19.92
CA ALA A 486 15.02 -4.80 19.64
C ALA A 486 13.55 -5.23 19.46
N PHE A 487 13.32 -6.38 18.82
CA PHE A 487 11.99 -6.94 18.66
C PHE A 487 11.35 -7.35 19.99
N ARG A 488 12.10 -8.01 20.88
CA ARG A 488 11.64 -8.34 22.25
C ARG A 488 11.26 -7.10 23.05
N THR A 489 12.03 -6.01 22.93
CA THR A 489 11.66 -4.72 23.54
C THR A 489 10.34 -4.19 23.00
N GLY A 490 10.06 -4.40 21.71
CA GLY A 490 8.77 -4.04 21.11
C GLY A 490 7.62 -4.88 21.68
N ILE A 491 7.78 -6.21 21.75
CA ILE A 491 6.79 -7.10 22.37
C ILE A 491 6.54 -6.69 23.82
N ASP A 492 7.58 -6.53 24.63
CA ASP A 492 7.47 -6.15 26.05
C ASP A 492 6.63 -4.89 26.25
N ARG A 493 6.84 -3.88 25.40
CA ARG A 493 6.06 -2.63 25.42
C ARG A 493 4.60 -2.85 25.03
N VAL A 494 4.32 -3.66 24.01
CA VAL A 494 2.95 -4.00 23.63
C VAL A 494 2.23 -4.69 24.80
N LEU A 495 2.85 -5.72 25.41
CA LEU A 495 2.24 -6.46 26.51
C LEU A 495 1.97 -5.58 27.73
N LYS A 496 2.80 -4.56 27.98
CA LYS A 496 2.63 -3.64 29.11
C LYS A 496 1.69 -2.46 28.82
N VAL A 497 1.20 -2.33 27.58
CA VAL A 497 0.47 -1.15 27.11
C VAL A 497 1.33 0.12 27.24
N ARG A 498 2.59 0.07 26.81
CA ARG A 498 3.55 1.19 26.92
C ARG A 498 3.92 1.76 25.56
N ALA A 499 4.17 3.08 25.54
CA ALA A 499 4.57 3.80 24.35
C ALA A 499 5.95 3.35 23.82
N GLY A 500 6.17 3.51 22.51
CA GLY A 500 7.48 3.28 21.88
C GLY A 500 7.71 1.87 21.36
N ALA A 501 6.68 1.03 21.25
CA ALA A 501 6.78 -0.28 20.61
C ALA A 501 7.17 -0.15 19.13
N GLU A 502 6.61 0.83 18.43
CA GLU A 502 6.90 1.13 17.03
C GLU A 502 8.35 1.53 16.81
N ARG A 503 8.94 2.33 17.70
CA ARG A 503 10.38 2.65 17.65
C ARG A 503 11.26 1.41 17.79
N ALA A 504 10.86 0.48 18.64
CA ALA A 504 11.60 -0.77 18.88
C ALA A 504 11.51 -1.72 17.67
N PHE A 505 10.32 -1.91 17.11
CA PHE A 505 10.16 -2.71 15.89
C PHE A 505 10.84 -2.06 14.67
N ARG A 506 10.77 -0.73 14.49
CA ARG A 506 11.53 -0.03 13.44
C ARG A 506 13.03 -0.29 13.58
N ARG A 507 13.58 -0.18 14.79
CA ARG A 507 14.99 -0.53 15.06
C ARG A 507 15.30 -1.98 14.68
N ALA A 508 14.43 -2.93 15.03
CA ALA A 508 14.61 -4.34 14.66
C ALA A 508 14.70 -4.52 13.14
N THR A 509 13.80 -3.88 12.39
CA THR A 509 13.78 -3.94 10.91
C THR A 509 14.90 -3.16 10.24
N SER A 510 15.43 -2.10 10.87
CA SER A 510 16.61 -1.40 10.35
C SER A 510 17.89 -2.20 10.56
N LEU A 511 17.99 -2.90 11.70
CA LEU A 511 19.11 -3.80 12.00
C LEU A 511 19.11 -5.03 11.09
N ASP A 512 17.94 -5.60 10.82
CA ASP A 512 17.78 -6.69 9.86
C ASP A 512 16.62 -6.41 8.88
N PRO A 513 16.92 -5.81 7.71
CA PRO A 513 15.92 -5.48 6.70
C PRO A 513 15.07 -6.64 6.19
N GLY A 514 15.52 -7.89 6.35
CA GLY A 514 14.73 -9.06 5.96
C GLY A 514 14.06 -9.79 7.13
N PHE A 515 13.94 -9.16 8.29
CA PHE A 515 13.22 -9.73 9.43
C PHE A 515 11.69 -9.60 9.25
N ALA A 516 11.09 -10.61 8.62
CA ALA A 516 9.68 -10.60 8.19
C ALA A 516 8.69 -10.33 9.34
N VAL A 517 8.85 -10.98 10.49
CA VAL A 517 7.97 -10.79 11.65
C VAL A 517 8.10 -9.38 12.22
N GLY A 518 9.28 -8.77 12.19
CA GLY A 518 9.46 -7.37 12.60
C GLY A 518 8.67 -6.40 11.74
N HIS A 519 8.68 -6.59 10.41
CA HIS A 519 7.86 -5.79 9.49
C HIS A 519 6.36 -6.04 9.67
N ALA A 520 5.95 -7.29 9.90
CA ALA A 520 4.55 -7.62 10.18
C ALA A 520 4.08 -7.01 11.50
N ALA A 521 4.90 -7.04 12.55
CA ALA A 521 4.58 -6.40 13.82
C ALA A 521 4.40 -4.88 13.68
N LEU A 522 5.22 -4.21 12.86
CA LEU A 522 5.02 -2.79 12.52
C LEU A 522 3.69 -2.54 11.84
N ALA A 523 3.36 -3.33 10.81
CA ALA A 523 2.10 -3.20 10.10
C ALA A 523 0.90 -3.43 11.05
N LEU A 524 1.00 -4.44 11.91
CA LEU A 524 -0.02 -4.80 12.89
C LEU A 524 -0.29 -3.66 13.89
N ILE A 525 0.74 -3.11 14.55
CA ILE A 525 0.52 -2.02 15.52
C ILE A 525 0.14 -0.69 14.84
N GLY A 526 0.58 -0.46 13.60
CA GLY A 526 0.12 0.69 12.82
C GLY A 526 -1.36 0.61 12.53
N HIS A 527 -1.86 -0.59 12.24
CA HIS A 527 -3.28 -0.85 12.00
C HIS A 527 -4.11 -0.86 13.29
N ASP A 528 -3.74 -1.68 14.28
CA ASP A 528 -4.56 -1.92 15.48
C ASP A 528 -4.45 -0.79 16.52
N SER A 529 -3.31 -0.09 16.59
CA SER A 529 -3.04 0.92 17.62
C SER A 529 -2.89 2.34 17.08
N GLY A 530 -3.02 2.54 15.77
CA GLY A 530 -2.82 3.85 15.12
C GLY A 530 -1.40 4.40 15.27
N ALA A 531 -0.40 3.53 15.44
CA ALA A 531 0.99 3.96 15.51
C ALA A 531 1.43 4.58 14.18
N ASP A 532 2.29 5.60 14.23
CA ASP A 532 2.81 6.31 13.04
C ASP A 532 3.70 5.40 12.17
N VAL A 533 3.06 4.57 11.35
CA VAL A 533 3.70 3.55 10.51
C VAL A 533 3.07 3.60 9.13
N ASP A 534 3.91 3.57 8.09
CA ASP A 534 3.48 3.28 6.72
C ASP A 534 3.08 1.79 6.62
N VAL A 535 1.85 1.49 7.05
CA VAL A 535 1.30 0.13 7.12
C VAL A 535 1.40 -0.60 5.76
N PRO A 536 1.04 0.01 4.61
CA PRO A 536 1.20 -0.63 3.31
C PRO A 536 2.65 -1.04 3.02
N GLN A 537 3.63 -0.16 3.31
CA GLN A 537 5.04 -0.47 3.09
C GLN A 537 5.54 -1.58 4.03
N ALA A 538 5.22 -1.49 5.32
CA ALA A 538 5.60 -2.52 6.30
C ALA A 538 5.04 -3.89 5.90
N LEU A 539 3.79 -3.94 5.44
CA LEU A 539 3.16 -5.17 4.99
C LEU A 539 3.79 -5.73 3.71
N ALA A 540 4.11 -4.87 2.74
CA ALA A 540 4.83 -5.27 1.53
C ALA A 540 6.18 -5.91 1.86
N ARG A 541 6.97 -5.26 2.73
CA ARG A 541 8.25 -5.79 3.21
C ARG A 541 8.09 -7.12 3.95
N ALA A 542 7.10 -7.24 4.84
CA ALA A 542 6.81 -8.49 5.54
C ALA A 542 6.57 -9.64 4.55
N ARG A 543 5.68 -9.45 3.57
CA ARG A 543 5.35 -10.45 2.53
C ARG A 543 6.54 -10.82 1.65
N ARG A 544 7.43 -9.87 1.36
CA ARG A 544 8.65 -10.15 0.58
C ARG A 544 9.62 -11.01 1.40
N CYS A 545 9.92 -10.59 2.62
CA CYS A 545 10.93 -11.21 3.46
C CYS A 545 10.53 -12.62 3.92
N VAL A 546 9.23 -12.88 4.09
CA VAL A 546 8.71 -14.17 4.56
C VAL A 546 8.92 -15.31 3.56
N ARG A 547 9.11 -15.01 2.26
CA ARG A 547 9.36 -16.03 1.23
C ARG A 547 10.78 -16.60 1.29
N GLU A 548 11.72 -15.87 1.90
CA GLU A 548 13.14 -16.20 1.83
C GLU A 548 13.67 -16.86 3.11
N ARG A 549 13.38 -16.27 4.28
CA ARG A 549 14.03 -16.65 5.55
C ARG A 549 13.12 -17.27 6.58
N ALA A 550 11.81 -17.09 6.43
CA ALA A 550 10.86 -17.44 7.47
C ALA A 550 10.66 -18.96 7.61
N ASP A 551 10.39 -19.41 8.82
CA ASP A 551 9.82 -20.75 9.03
C ASP A 551 8.29 -20.77 8.81
N GLU A 552 7.67 -21.92 9.04
CA GLU A 552 6.23 -22.08 8.84
C GLU A 552 5.40 -21.21 9.78
N ARG A 553 5.83 -21.02 11.03
CA ARG A 553 5.15 -20.16 11.99
C ARG A 553 5.22 -18.71 11.55
N GLU A 554 6.41 -18.24 11.22
CA GLU A 554 6.60 -16.85 10.76
C GLU A 554 5.82 -16.58 9.47
N ARG A 555 5.70 -17.55 8.55
CA ARG A 555 4.77 -17.49 7.40
C ARG A 555 3.32 -17.33 7.82
N ALA A 556 2.85 -18.16 8.76
CA ALA A 556 1.49 -18.08 9.28
C ALA A 556 1.21 -16.75 10.00
N PHE A 557 2.18 -16.20 10.73
CA PHE A 557 2.04 -14.91 11.41
C PHE A 557 1.90 -13.77 10.41
N VAL A 558 2.74 -13.74 9.36
CA VAL A 558 2.66 -12.72 8.30
C VAL A 558 1.33 -12.85 7.54
N ASP A 559 0.86 -14.07 7.23
CA ASP A 559 -0.44 -14.26 6.57
C ASP A 559 -1.61 -13.75 7.42
N MET A 560 -1.59 -14.04 8.73
CA MET A 560 -2.56 -13.53 9.68
C MET A 560 -2.59 -11.99 9.68
N VAL A 561 -1.42 -11.34 9.77
CA VAL A 561 -1.34 -9.87 9.74
C VAL A 561 -1.82 -9.31 8.40
N VAL A 562 -1.52 -9.96 7.27
CA VAL A 562 -2.02 -9.54 5.95
C VAL A 562 -3.55 -9.56 5.91
N ARG A 563 -4.18 -10.64 6.40
CA ARG A 563 -5.65 -10.74 6.46
C ARG A 563 -6.24 -9.72 7.43
N ARG A 564 -5.59 -9.48 8.57
CA ARG A 564 -6.04 -8.49 9.55
C ARG A 564 -5.99 -7.06 9.00
N VAL A 565 -4.94 -6.71 8.27
CA VAL A 565 -4.75 -5.35 7.72
C VAL A 565 -5.56 -5.10 6.46
N ARG A 566 -5.79 -6.11 5.61
CA ARG A 566 -6.44 -5.95 4.28
C ARG A 566 -7.84 -6.54 4.18
N GLY A 567 -8.19 -7.49 5.04
CA GLY A 567 -9.50 -8.12 5.06
C GLY A 567 -10.52 -7.31 5.87
N THR A 568 -11.74 -7.80 5.88
CA THR A 568 -12.77 -7.31 6.81
C THR A 568 -12.39 -7.64 8.26
N THR A 569 -12.94 -6.93 9.24
CA THR A 569 -12.71 -7.21 10.68
C THR A 569 -12.96 -8.68 11.02
N ALA A 570 -14.06 -9.25 10.51
CA ALA A 570 -14.41 -10.66 10.73
C ALA A 570 -13.37 -11.63 10.13
N GLU A 571 -12.88 -11.38 8.92
CA GLU A 571 -11.83 -12.20 8.29
C GLU A 571 -10.50 -12.10 9.06
N GLY A 572 -10.17 -10.90 9.51
CA GLY A 572 -8.97 -10.61 10.31
C GLY A 572 -9.00 -11.32 11.66
N ASP A 573 -10.11 -11.22 12.38
CA ASP A 573 -10.30 -11.90 13.68
C ASP A 573 -10.30 -13.42 13.50
N ALA A 574 -11.01 -13.96 12.50
CA ALA A 574 -10.99 -15.39 12.22
C ALA A 574 -9.57 -15.89 11.86
N ALA A 575 -8.78 -15.09 11.15
CA ALA A 575 -7.37 -15.43 10.86
C ALA A 575 -6.50 -15.43 12.12
N LEU A 576 -6.71 -14.48 13.03
CA LEU A 576 -6.00 -14.39 14.30
C LEU A 576 -6.31 -15.59 15.22
N LEU A 577 -7.59 -15.94 15.36
CA LEU A 577 -8.02 -17.08 16.16
C LEU A 577 -7.42 -18.40 15.64
N ARG A 578 -7.50 -18.64 14.33
CA ARG A 578 -6.86 -19.82 13.70
C ARG A 578 -5.34 -19.86 13.92
N TYR A 579 -4.68 -18.71 13.93
CA TYR A 579 -3.25 -18.64 14.22
C TYR A 579 -2.96 -19.01 15.68
N LEU A 580 -3.74 -18.49 16.64
CA LEU A 580 -3.59 -18.77 18.07
C LEU A 580 -3.91 -20.24 18.42
N ASP A 581 -4.87 -20.87 17.74
CA ASP A 581 -5.13 -22.30 17.90
C ASP A 581 -3.90 -23.15 17.53
N ARG A 582 -3.14 -22.72 16.52
CA ARG A 582 -1.93 -23.41 16.06
C ARG A 582 -0.69 -23.04 16.88
N TYR A 583 -0.59 -21.80 17.34
CA TYR A 583 0.57 -21.25 18.05
C TYR A 583 0.15 -20.52 19.34
N PRO A 584 -0.40 -21.24 20.33
CA PRO A 584 -1.04 -20.63 21.51
C PRO A 584 -0.06 -19.90 22.44
N GLY A 585 1.25 -20.08 22.29
CA GLY A 585 2.26 -19.39 23.09
C GLY A 585 2.69 -18.02 22.54
N ASP A 586 2.22 -17.61 21.35
CA ASP A 586 2.62 -16.36 20.72
C ASP A 586 1.94 -15.15 21.40
N ARG A 587 2.68 -14.50 22.30
CA ARG A 587 2.18 -13.40 23.12
C ARG A 587 1.82 -12.16 22.30
N LEU A 588 2.49 -11.91 21.17
CA LEU A 588 2.18 -10.76 20.33
C LEU A 588 0.85 -10.97 19.60
N ALA A 589 0.61 -12.19 19.10
CA ALA A 589 -0.69 -12.55 18.54
C ALA A 589 -1.79 -12.49 19.61
N LEU A 590 -1.54 -12.98 20.83
CA LEU A 590 -2.52 -12.88 21.91
C LEU A 590 -2.83 -11.42 22.28
N ALA A 591 -1.82 -10.55 22.27
CA ALA A 591 -2.02 -9.11 22.49
C ALA A 591 -2.87 -8.45 21.39
N ALA A 592 -2.70 -8.86 20.13
CA ALA A 592 -3.53 -8.39 19.03
C ALA A 592 -5.00 -8.85 19.14
N ALA A 593 -5.28 -9.91 19.91
CA ALA A 593 -6.64 -10.37 20.17
C ALA A 593 -7.34 -9.56 21.27
N VAL A 594 -6.61 -8.75 22.05
CA VAL A 594 -7.18 -8.01 23.18
C VAL A 594 -8.33 -7.08 22.78
N PRO A 595 -8.27 -6.31 21.68
CA PRO A 595 -9.43 -5.52 21.24
C PRO A 595 -10.66 -6.40 20.96
N THR A 596 -10.47 -7.55 20.29
CA THR A 596 -11.53 -8.54 20.07
C THR A 596 -12.05 -9.09 21.40
N ILE A 597 -11.19 -9.25 22.40
CA ILE A 597 -11.56 -9.73 23.74
C ILE A 597 -12.31 -8.67 24.55
N ALA A 598 -11.89 -7.41 24.48
CA ALA A 598 -12.39 -6.32 25.30
C ALA A 598 -13.62 -5.61 24.72
N PHE A 599 -13.86 -5.74 23.41
CA PHE A 599 -14.94 -5.03 22.71
C PHE A 599 -15.93 -5.95 21.98
N ALA A 600 -15.75 -7.28 21.99
CA ALA A 600 -16.79 -8.18 21.50
C ALA A 600 -17.93 -8.24 22.54
N GLY A 601 -19.14 -7.88 22.13
CA GLY A 601 -20.33 -8.07 22.95
C GLY A 601 -20.64 -9.54 23.23
N LEU A 602 -21.45 -9.80 24.25
CA LEU A 602 -21.72 -11.14 24.83
C LEU A 602 -22.52 -12.13 23.96
N TYR A 603 -22.67 -11.92 22.65
CA TYR A 603 -23.46 -12.81 21.78
C TYR A 603 -22.62 -13.62 20.79
N ASP A 604 -22.14 -14.78 21.26
CA ASP A 604 -22.32 -16.01 20.50
C ASP A 604 -23.05 -17.03 21.40
N ALA A 605 -23.92 -17.84 20.81
CA ALA A 605 -24.80 -18.77 21.52
C ALA A 605 -24.05 -19.92 22.24
N HIS A 606 -22.72 -19.85 22.40
CA HIS A 606 -21.86 -20.88 23.00
C HIS A 606 -20.92 -20.34 24.10
N GLY A 607 -21.18 -19.14 24.63
CA GLY A 607 -20.39 -18.57 25.71
C GLY A 607 -19.06 -17.98 25.22
N GLY A 608 -19.13 -16.76 24.69
CA GLY A 608 -18.04 -15.79 24.53
C GLY A 608 -16.70 -16.31 24.00
N THR A 609 -16.51 -16.27 22.67
CA THR A 609 -15.23 -16.42 21.96
C THR A 609 -14.01 -15.78 22.66
N ALA A 610 -14.15 -14.60 23.25
CA ALA A 610 -13.09 -13.86 23.95
C ALA A 610 -12.48 -14.59 25.17
N GLY A 611 -13.33 -14.98 26.14
CA GLY A 611 -12.88 -15.70 27.33
C GLY A 611 -12.41 -17.12 27.03
N GLN A 612 -12.94 -17.74 25.97
CA GLN A 612 -12.47 -19.04 25.49
C GLN A 612 -11.04 -18.98 24.97
N VAL A 613 -10.65 -17.95 24.22
CA VAL A 613 -9.27 -17.80 23.72
C VAL A 613 -8.26 -17.71 24.86
N VAL A 614 -8.55 -16.88 25.87
CA VAL A 614 -7.69 -16.75 27.05
C VAL A 614 -7.60 -18.11 27.77
N ARG A 615 -8.72 -18.80 28.02
CA ARG A 615 -8.69 -20.10 28.70
C ARG A 615 -7.97 -21.20 27.89
N ARG A 616 -8.17 -21.26 26.58
CA ARG A 616 -7.52 -22.26 25.69
C ARG A 616 -6.02 -22.08 25.60
N THR A 617 -5.53 -20.84 25.65
CA THR A 617 -4.09 -20.52 25.59
C THR A 617 -3.37 -20.64 26.94
N ALA A 618 -4.09 -20.84 28.05
CA ALA A 618 -3.52 -20.82 29.41
C ALA A 618 -2.33 -21.76 29.62
N ARG A 619 -2.43 -23.01 29.11
CA ARG A 619 -1.34 -23.99 29.23
C ARG A 619 -0.04 -23.52 28.56
N ALA A 620 -0.14 -22.81 27.44
CA ALA A 620 1.02 -22.34 26.69
C ALA A 620 1.74 -21.16 27.37
N HIS A 621 1.06 -20.43 28.26
CA HIS A 621 1.62 -19.28 28.95
C HIS A 621 2.12 -19.57 30.36
N GLY A 622 1.79 -20.72 30.96
CA GLY A 622 2.40 -21.20 32.20
C GLY A 622 2.31 -20.23 33.38
N GLY A 623 1.22 -19.46 33.49
CA GLY A 623 1.02 -18.48 34.57
C GLY A 623 1.74 -17.13 34.39
N HIS A 624 2.28 -16.85 33.19
CA HIS A 624 2.88 -15.58 32.84
C HIS A 624 1.93 -14.39 33.11
N TRP A 625 2.44 -13.33 33.74
CA TRP A 625 1.65 -12.17 34.20
C TRP A 625 0.70 -11.59 33.15
N PHE A 626 1.11 -11.52 31.88
CA PHE A 626 0.28 -10.97 30.80
C PHE A 626 -0.99 -11.79 30.60
N HIS A 627 -0.86 -13.12 30.51
CA HIS A 627 -2.01 -14.01 30.40
C HIS A 627 -2.89 -13.97 31.66
N THR A 628 -2.27 -13.98 32.84
CA THR A 628 -2.96 -13.83 34.13
C THR A 628 -3.78 -12.54 34.20
N SER A 629 -3.26 -11.44 33.65
CA SER A 629 -3.99 -10.16 33.60
C SER A 629 -5.18 -10.19 32.64
N LEU A 630 -5.10 -10.91 31.53
CA LEU A 630 -6.25 -11.13 30.65
C LEU A 630 -7.29 -12.02 31.31
N LEU A 631 -6.86 -13.04 32.07
CA LEU A 631 -7.79 -13.88 32.83
C LEU A 631 -8.50 -13.09 33.94
N ALA A 632 -7.79 -12.18 34.62
CA ALA A 632 -8.41 -11.25 35.56
C ALA A 632 -9.51 -10.41 34.88
N PHE A 633 -9.25 -9.90 33.67
CA PHE A 633 -10.24 -9.16 32.90
C PHE A 633 -11.44 -10.03 32.48
N VAL A 634 -11.22 -11.30 32.15
CA VAL A 634 -12.33 -12.23 31.85
C VAL A 634 -13.17 -12.49 33.09
N HIS A 635 -12.56 -12.72 34.25
CA HIS A 635 -13.31 -12.99 35.49
C HIS A 635 -14.11 -11.79 35.98
N GLN A 636 -13.64 -10.56 35.77
CA GLN A 636 -14.47 -9.39 36.12
C GLN A 636 -15.68 -9.24 35.19
N GLU A 637 -15.59 -9.57 33.89
CA GLU A 637 -16.77 -9.61 33.00
C GLU A 637 -17.74 -10.75 33.40
N GLU A 638 -17.24 -11.81 34.05
CA GLU A 638 -18.06 -12.89 34.62
C GLU A 638 -18.61 -12.56 36.01
N GLU A 639 -18.43 -11.32 36.49
CA GLU A 639 -18.83 -10.84 37.82
C GLU A 639 -18.16 -11.62 38.98
N ARG A 640 -17.03 -12.29 38.71
CA ARG A 640 -16.21 -13.01 39.70
C ARG A 640 -15.12 -12.10 40.27
N PHE A 641 -15.55 -11.01 40.92
CA PHE A 641 -14.67 -9.90 41.29
C PHE A 641 -13.55 -10.28 42.26
N ASP A 642 -13.81 -11.12 43.26
CA ASP A 642 -12.79 -11.58 44.22
C ASP A 642 -11.64 -12.31 43.51
N GLU A 643 -11.99 -13.26 42.63
CA GLU A 643 -11.01 -14.02 41.85
C GLU A 643 -10.26 -13.13 40.85
N ALA A 644 -10.97 -12.21 40.20
CA ALA A 644 -10.38 -11.23 39.30
C ALA A 644 -9.36 -10.33 40.01
N GLY A 645 -9.70 -9.85 41.22
CA GLY A 645 -8.81 -9.03 42.04
C GLY A 645 -7.53 -9.76 42.43
N VAL A 646 -7.65 -11.02 42.90
CA VAL A 646 -6.49 -11.86 43.23
C VAL A 646 -5.58 -12.08 42.02
N LEU A 647 -6.16 -12.35 40.84
CA LEU A 647 -5.38 -12.52 39.61
C LEU A 647 -4.70 -11.22 39.17
N ALA A 648 -5.39 -10.10 39.26
CA ALA A 648 -4.84 -8.79 38.88
C ALA A 648 -3.67 -8.39 39.79
N GLU A 649 -3.82 -8.53 41.11
CA GLU A 649 -2.74 -8.27 42.06
C GLU A 649 -1.55 -9.23 41.88
N ARG A 650 -1.82 -10.52 41.61
CA ARG A 650 -0.75 -11.49 41.28
C ARG A 650 0.01 -11.10 40.01
N ALA A 651 -0.67 -10.55 39.01
CA ALA A 651 -0.03 -10.08 37.79
C ALA A 651 0.79 -8.80 38.04
N LEU A 652 0.27 -7.85 38.81
CA LEU A 652 0.98 -6.62 39.20
C LEU A 652 2.20 -6.88 40.08
N ALA A 653 2.14 -7.89 40.96
CA ALA A 653 3.28 -8.31 41.77
C ALA A 653 4.44 -8.85 40.92
N GLN A 654 4.15 -9.47 39.78
CA GLN A 654 5.17 -9.96 38.83
C GLN A 654 5.64 -8.87 37.88
N GLU A 655 4.74 -8.01 37.41
CA GLU A 655 5.03 -6.90 36.50
C GLU A 655 4.22 -5.66 36.90
N PRO A 656 4.81 -4.77 37.73
CA PRO A 656 4.13 -3.58 38.22
C PRO A 656 3.72 -2.59 37.12
N ASP A 657 4.40 -2.62 35.97
CA ASP A 657 4.08 -1.76 34.82
C ASP A 657 2.91 -2.28 33.96
N SER A 658 2.27 -3.39 34.35
CA SER A 658 1.20 -4.02 33.57
C SER A 658 -0.07 -3.15 33.51
N GLY A 659 -0.26 -2.47 32.38
CA GLY A 659 -1.50 -1.73 32.11
C GLY A 659 -2.74 -2.63 32.07
N HIS A 660 -2.63 -3.87 31.56
CA HIS A 660 -3.76 -4.79 31.53
C HIS A 660 -4.21 -5.23 32.93
N ALA A 661 -3.26 -5.50 33.82
CA ALA A 661 -3.60 -5.91 35.19
C ALA A 661 -4.20 -4.75 35.99
N MET A 662 -3.62 -3.54 35.85
CA MET A 662 -4.18 -2.34 36.47
C MET A 662 -5.58 -2.03 35.93
N HIS A 663 -5.82 -2.27 34.64
CA HIS A 663 -7.14 -2.06 34.05
C HIS A 663 -8.18 -3.04 34.62
N ALA A 664 -7.85 -4.32 34.74
CA ALA A 664 -8.75 -5.29 35.38
C ALA A 664 -9.02 -4.93 36.86
N LEU A 665 -7.99 -4.52 37.60
CA LEU A 665 -8.14 -4.10 39.01
C LEU A 665 -9.01 -2.84 39.16
N ALA A 666 -8.90 -1.90 38.21
CA ALA A 666 -9.75 -0.71 38.19
C ALA A 666 -11.24 -1.06 38.11
N HIS A 667 -11.61 -2.01 37.24
CA HIS A 667 -12.99 -2.51 37.16
C HIS A 667 -13.41 -3.21 38.45
N VAL A 668 -12.57 -4.07 39.02
CA VAL A 668 -12.88 -4.77 40.28
C VAL A 668 -13.19 -3.76 41.39
N HIS A 669 -12.31 -2.78 41.64
CA HIS A 669 -12.57 -1.77 42.66
C HIS A 669 -13.79 -0.90 42.36
N TYR A 670 -14.06 -0.62 41.08
CA TYR A 670 -15.25 0.13 40.71
C TYR A 670 -16.50 -0.68 41.01
N GLU A 671 -16.63 -1.90 40.49
CA GLU A 671 -17.85 -2.71 40.63
C GLU A 671 -18.12 -3.18 42.07
N CYS A 672 -17.07 -3.38 42.90
CA CYS A 672 -17.23 -3.69 44.32
C CYS A 672 -17.60 -2.48 45.19
N GLY A 673 -17.58 -1.26 44.65
CA GLY A 673 -17.88 -0.02 45.41
C GLY A 673 -16.71 0.48 46.28
N ASP A 674 -15.50 -0.06 46.10
CA ASP A 674 -14.28 0.31 46.81
C ASP A 674 -13.68 1.61 46.26
N HIS A 675 -14.48 2.67 46.19
CA HIS A 675 -14.14 3.83 45.36
C HIS A 675 -12.92 4.62 45.84
N GLU A 676 -12.72 4.76 47.16
CA GLU A 676 -11.56 5.46 47.71
C GLU A 676 -10.25 4.70 47.46
N ALA A 677 -10.27 3.38 47.66
CA ALA A 677 -9.14 2.50 47.41
C ALA A 677 -8.80 2.46 45.92
N GLY A 678 -9.81 2.28 45.06
CA GLY A 678 -9.66 2.29 43.60
C GLY A 678 -9.04 3.57 43.07
N ARG A 679 -9.55 4.74 43.47
CA ARG A 679 -8.97 6.04 43.11
C ARG A 679 -7.52 6.16 43.55
N SER A 680 -7.23 5.85 44.81
CA SER A 680 -5.88 5.98 45.38
C SER A 680 -4.87 5.05 44.71
N ARG A 681 -5.29 3.81 44.40
CA ARG A 681 -4.48 2.81 43.69
C ARG A 681 -4.15 3.27 42.27
N LEU A 682 -5.15 3.77 41.53
CA LEU A 682 -4.97 4.29 40.18
C LEU A 682 -4.06 5.51 40.13
N ASP A 683 -4.24 6.48 41.04
CA ASP A 683 -3.40 7.68 41.11
C ASP A 683 -1.94 7.32 41.41
N ALA A 684 -1.70 6.46 42.41
CA ALA A 684 -0.36 5.98 42.74
C ALA A 684 0.30 5.24 41.57
N TRP A 685 -0.46 4.40 40.85
CA TRP A 685 0.07 3.72 39.67
C TRP A 685 0.37 4.69 38.53
N LEU A 686 -0.54 5.62 38.22
CA LEU A 686 -0.35 6.66 37.19
C LEU A 686 0.88 7.53 37.46
N ASP A 687 1.18 7.82 38.72
CA ASP A 687 2.33 8.63 39.12
C ASP A 687 3.63 7.84 39.27
N GLY A 688 3.56 6.51 39.32
CA GLY A 688 4.71 5.61 39.33
C GLY A 688 4.84 4.82 38.03
N HIS A 689 4.43 3.56 38.09
CA HIS A 689 4.59 2.54 37.05
C HIS A 689 3.84 2.84 35.74
N GLY A 690 2.74 3.57 35.81
CA GLY A 690 1.88 3.97 34.70
C GLY A 690 2.35 5.19 33.90
N ARG A 691 3.46 5.85 34.25
CA ARG A 691 3.92 7.07 33.54
C ARG A 691 4.12 6.88 32.03
N GLY A 692 4.51 5.68 31.59
CA GLY A 692 4.79 5.38 30.19
C GLY A 692 3.65 4.70 29.42
N THR A 693 2.45 4.61 29.99
CA THR A 693 1.32 3.89 29.37
C THR A 693 0.74 4.62 28.15
N THR A 694 0.39 3.87 27.11
CA THR A 694 -0.18 4.39 25.85
C THR A 694 -1.61 4.90 26.05
N HIS A 695 -2.32 4.42 27.08
CA HIS A 695 -3.72 4.75 27.34
C HIS A 695 -3.89 5.53 28.64
N ARG A 696 -2.97 6.47 28.93
CA ARG A 696 -2.97 7.21 30.21
C ARG A 696 -4.34 7.84 30.49
N ALA A 697 -4.93 8.48 29.49
CA ALA A 697 -6.25 9.09 29.59
C ALA A 697 -7.34 8.09 30.03
N HIS A 698 -7.30 6.84 29.55
CA HIS A 698 -8.29 5.84 29.91
C HIS A 698 -8.19 5.42 31.39
N PHE A 699 -6.98 5.29 31.93
CA PHE A 699 -6.79 5.06 33.37
C PHE A 699 -7.19 6.29 34.20
N SER A 700 -6.93 7.49 33.69
CA SER A 700 -7.43 8.73 34.31
C SER A 700 -8.95 8.79 34.30
N TRP A 701 -9.61 8.27 33.26
CA TRP A 701 -11.07 8.17 33.20
C TRP A 701 -11.64 7.23 34.27
N HIS A 702 -11.02 6.07 34.50
CA HIS A 702 -11.38 5.19 35.61
C HIS A 702 -11.30 5.90 36.97
N ALA A 703 -10.22 6.65 37.22
CA ALA A 703 -10.09 7.44 38.43
C ALA A 703 -11.18 8.52 38.55
N ALA A 704 -11.59 9.12 37.41
CA ALA A 704 -12.69 10.09 37.38
C ALA A 704 -14.07 9.46 37.69
N LEU A 705 -14.29 8.20 37.29
CA LEU A 705 -15.51 7.48 37.67
C LEU A 705 -15.60 7.25 39.18
N HIS A 706 -14.48 6.94 39.83
CA HIS A 706 -14.43 6.87 41.29
C HIS A 706 -14.74 8.23 41.94
N GLU A 707 -14.20 9.33 41.40
CA GLU A 707 -14.48 10.68 41.90
C GLU A 707 -15.97 11.05 41.74
N LEU A 708 -16.61 10.66 40.64
CA LEU A 708 -18.06 10.81 40.46
C LEU A 708 -18.85 10.00 41.48
N ALA A 709 -18.49 8.72 41.68
CA ALA A 709 -19.19 7.85 42.62
C ALA A 709 -19.05 8.31 44.08
N LEU A 710 -17.91 8.93 44.43
CA LEU A 710 -17.62 9.57 45.71
C LEU A 710 -18.25 10.97 45.85
N ASP A 711 -18.92 11.47 44.81
CA ASP A 711 -19.57 12.77 44.80
C ASP A 711 -18.62 13.99 44.92
N ASP A 712 -17.37 13.86 44.43
CA ASP A 712 -16.34 14.92 44.45
C ASP A 712 -16.30 15.69 43.12
N ALA A 713 -17.26 16.59 42.92
CA ALA A 713 -17.33 17.42 41.72
C ALA A 713 -16.06 18.26 41.45
N PRO A 714 -15.43 18.92 42.45
CA PRO A 714 -14.16 19.61 42.23
C PRO A 714 -13.04 18.71 41.71
N ALA A 715 -12.92 17.46 42.20
CA ALA A 715 -11.91 16.52 41.73
C ALA A 715 -12.12 16.13 40.26
N VAL A 716 -13.37 15.82 39.87
CA VAL A 716 -13.72 15.50 38.48
C VAL A 716 -13.31 16.63 37.53
N ARG A 717 -13.62 17.89 37.88
CA ARG A 717 -13.25 19.05 37.06
C ARG A 717 -11.73 19.24 36.95
N ARG A 718 -10.99 19.09 38.07
CA ARG A 718 -9.52 19.16 38.06
C ARG A 718 -8.91 18.07 37.18
N ARG A 719 -9.41 16.83 37.31
CA ARG A 719 -8.92 15.69 36.53
C ARG A 719 -9.22 15.84 35.04
N TRP A 720 -10.42 16.32 34.70
CA TRP A 720 -10.75 16.61 33.31
C TRP A 720 -9.76 17.62 32.71
N ALA A 721 -9.56 18.76 33.38
CA ALA A 721 -8.68 19.82 32.89
C ALA A 721 -7.21 19.36 32.76
N ALA A 722 -6.74 18.55 33.72
CA ALA A 722 -5.36 18.10 33.74
C ALA A 722 -5.08 16.89 32.82
N GLN A 723 -6.04 15.99 32.63
CA GLN A 723 -5.75 14.64 32.09
C GLN A 723 -6.67 14.20 30.95
N LEU A 724 -7.85 14.81 30.77
CA LEU A 724 -8.86 14.34 29.79
C LEU A 724 -9.29 15.41 28.79
N THR A 725 -8.70 16.60 28.82
CA THR A 725 -9.03 17.68 27.88
C THR A 725 -8.63 17.34 26.42
N PRO A 726 -9.41 17.78 25.42
CA PRO A 726 -9.03 17.66 24.01
C PRO A 726 -7.66 18.29 23.72
N GLY A 727 -6.85 17.60 22.90
CA GLY A 727 -5.43 17.91 22.70
C GLY A 727 -4.48 16.98 23.46
N ARG A 728 -4.92 16.40 24.59
CA ARG A 728 -4.26 15.27 25.26
C ARG A 728 -4.87 13.92 24.87
N VAL A 729 -6.15 13.90 24.54
CA VAL A 729 -6.90 12.73 24.07
C VAL A 729 -7.40 13.00 22.65
N ARG A 730 -7.29 12.01 21.76
CA ARG A 730 -7.68 12.10 20.34
C ARG A 730 -8.32 10.80 19.87
N GLY A 731 -9.03 10.87 18.73
CA GLY A 731 -9.65 9.71 18.10
C GLY A 731 -10.75 9.09 18.97
N VAL A 732 -11.05 7.81 18.79
CA VAL A 732 -12.15 7.12 19.48
C VAL A 732 -12.09 7.28 21.01
N ARG A 733 -10.89 7.35 21.61
CA ARG A 733 -10.74 7.56 23.06
C ARG A 733 -11.26 8.90 23.56
N ALA A 734 -11.28 9.93 22.72
CA ALA A 734 -11.90 11.21 23.10
C ALA A 734 -13.41 11.03 23.34
N LEU A 735 -14.09 10.19 22.55
CA LEU A 735 -15.51 9.87 22.74
C LEU A 735 -15.74 9.01 23.99
N VAL A 736 -14.97 7.91 24.08
CA VAL A 736 -15.13 6.89 25.12
C VAL A 736 -14.82 7.43 26.51
N ASP A 737 -13.74 8.21 26.63
CA ASP A 737 -13.23 8.68 27.92
C ASP A 737 -13.77 10.09 28.21
N SER A 738 -13.36 11.08 27.42
CA SER A 738 -13.64 12.50 27.68
C SER A 738 -15.12 12.86 27.47
N GLY A 739 -15.71 12.48 26.33
CA GLY A 739 -17.11 12.79 25.99
C GLY A 739 -18.08 12.11 26.94
N SER A 740 -17.83 10.84 27.24
CA SER A 740 -18.64 10.06 28.18
C SER A 740 -18.54 10.61 29.62
N LEU A 741 -17.36 11.04 30.08
CA LEU A 741 -17.21 11.66 31.40
C LEU A 741 -17.90 13.02 31.47
N LEU A 742 -17.78 13.85 30.44
CA LEU A 742 -18.43 15.16 30.40
C LEU A 742 -19.95 15.02 30.53
N TRP A 743 -20.56 14.12 29.76
CA TRP A 743 -21.99 13.85 29.88
C TRP A 743 -22.38 13.41 31.29
N ARG A 744 -21.65 12.46 31.89
CA ARG A 744 -21.87 12.05 33.29
C ARG A 744 -21.77 13.23 34.26
N ALA A 745 -20.73 14.06 34.12
CA ALA A 745 -20.53 15.22 34.97
C ALA A 745 -21.68 16.24 34.85
N ARG A 746 -22.34 16.34 33.70
CA ARG A 746 -23.58 17.10 33.54
C ARG A 746 -24.74 16.45 34.28
N LEU A 747 -24.94 15.14 34.10
CA LEU A 747 -26.00 14.39 34.78
C LEU A 747 -25.87 14.45 36.31
N THR A 748 -24.65 14.52 36.83
CA THR A 748 -24.35 14.56 38.26
C THR A 748 -24.36 15.96 38.87
N GLY A 749 -24.56 17.01 38.07
CA GLY A 749 -24.40 18.40 38.52
C GLY A 749 -22.95 18.76 38.87
N SER A 750 -21.97 17.91 38.50
CA SER A 750 -20.55 18.16 38.75
C SER A 750 -19.92 19.17 37.77
N TRP A 751 -20.65 19.56 36.73
CA TRP A 751 -20.23 20.57 35.77
C TRP A 751 -21.19 21.77 35.76
N GLU A 752 -20.65 22.96 36.02
CA GLU A 752 -21.40 24.22 35.97
C GLU A 752 -21.14 24.94 34.63
N GLY A 753 -22.19 25.47 34.00
CA GLY A 753 -22.09 26.22 32.75
C GLY A 753 -22.01 25.37 31.48
N ARG A 754 -21.54 25.96 30.38
CA ARG A 754 -21.47 25.29 29.07
C ARG A 754 -20.36 24.24 29.07
N MET A 755 -20.73 23.01 28.72
CA MET A 755 -19.82 21.89 28.65
C MET A 755 -18.95 21.94 27.37
N PRO A 756 -17.64 21.69 27.46
CA PRO A 756 -16.71 21.75 26.32
C PRO A 756 -16.76 20.49 25.44
N ILE A 757 -17.97 20.04 25.09
CA ILE A 757 -18.19 18.83 24.30
C ILE A 757 -17.83 19.03 22.81
N GLY A 758 -17.93 20.27 22.30
CA GLY A 758 -17.49 20.61 20.93
C GLY A 758 -16.02 20.28 20.69
N ASP A 759 -15.16 20.64 21.65
CA ASP A 759 -13.73 20.34 21.61
C ASP A 759 -13.45 18.83 21.52
N VAL A 760 -14.32 17.99 22.11
CA VAL A 760 -14.22 16.51 22.02
C VAL A 760 -14.59 16.05 20.61
N LEU A 761 -15.64 16.60 20.00
CA LEU A 761 -16.06 16.25 18.64
C LEU A 761 -15.00 16.67 17.61
N ASP A 762 -14.40 17.86 17.78
CA ASP A 762 -13.33 18.37 16.90
C ASP A 762 -12.05 17.52 16.97
N ALA A 763 -11.84 16.77 18.06
CA ALA A 763 -10.70 15.87 18.24
C ALA A 763 -10.88 14.50 17.56
N VAL A 764 -12.00 14.28 16.84
CA VAL A 764 -12.40 12.99 16.26
C VAL A 764 -12.69 13.15 14.77
N GLY A 765 -12.23 12.19 13.96
CA GLY A 765 -12.50 12.20 12.52
C GLY A 765 -13.98 11.92 12.21
N ALA A 766 -14.51 12.54 11.15
CA ALA A 766 -15.92 12.42 10.75
C ALA A 766 -16.41 10.97 10.60
N ASP A 767 -15.56 10.07 10.07
CA ASP A 767 -15.92 8.65 9.94
C ASP A 767 -16.23 7.98 11.28
N SER A 768 -15.55 8.35 12.38
CA SER A 768 -15.84 7.78 13.71
C SER A 768 -17.17 8.27 14.29
N LEU A 769 -17.68 9.41 13.82
CA LEU A 769 -18.93 10.00 14.27
C LEU A 769 -20.11 9.56 13.41
N GLU A 770 -19.91 9.47 12.09
CA GLU A 770 -20.99 9.24 11.14
C GLU A 770 -21.07 7.79 10.64
N ARG A 771 -19.91 7.12 10.51
CA ARG A 771 -19.80 5.76 9.94
C ARG A 771 -18.88 4.86 10.77
N PRO A 772 -19.12 4.73 12.09
CA PRO A 772 -18.26 3.95 12.96
C PRO A 772 -18.20 2.49 12.54
N SER A 773 -17.01 1.91 12.64
CA SER A 773 -16.74 0.52 12.26
C SER A 773 -17.22 -0.52 13.29
N THR A 774 -17.58 -0.09 14.50
CA THR A 774 -18.05 -0.97 15.58
C THR A 774 -19.22 -0.35 16.32
N ALA A 775 -20.11 -1.20 16.84
CA ALA A 775 -21.21 -0.76 17.72
C ALA A 775 -20.71 0.00 18.96
N PHE A 776 -19.56 -0.41 19.52
CA PHE A 776 -18.95 0.24 20.67
C PHE A 776 -18.58 1.71 20.39
N THR A 777 -17.87 1.97 19.28
CA THR A 777 -17.57 3.35 18.86
C THR A 777 -18.86 4.12 18.58
N ALA A 778 -19.84 3.48 17.96
CA ALA A 778 -21.12 4.09 17.61
C ALA A 778 -21.93 4.53 18.84
N LEU A 779 -21.97 3.71 19.90
CA LEU A 779 -22.60 4.10 21.18
C LEU A 779 -21.95 5.36 21.75
N HIS A 780 -20.62 5.42 21.80
CA HIS A 780 -19.92 6.57 22.37
C HIS A 780 -19.98 7.82 21.48
N ALA A 781 -20.07 7.66 20.16
CA ALA A 781 -20.40 8.75 19.24
C ALA A 781 -21.81 9.29 19.52
N ALA A 782 -22.80 8.41 19.69
CA ALA A 782 -24.17 8.81 20.03
C ALA A 782 -24.23 9.57 21.36
N VAL A 783 -23.48 9.15 22.39
CA VAL A 783 -23.38 9.87 23.67
C VAL A 783 -22.81 11.27 23.47
N ALA A 784 -21.73 11.42 22.70
CA ALA A 784 -21.10 12.72 22.48
C ALA A 784 -21.99 13.68 21.66
N LEU A 785 -22.67 13.17 20.63
CA LEU A 785 -23.60 13.94 19.79
C LEU A 785 -24.85 14.38 20.59
N MET A 786 -25.37 13.50 21.45
CA MET A 786 -26.44 13.84 22.37
C MET A 786 -26.01 14.92 23.37
N ALA A 787 -24.83 14.76 23.96
CA ALA A 787 -24.26 15.72 24.89
C ALA A 787 -24.00 17.11 24.27
N SER A 788 -23.78 17.19 22.95
CA SER A 788 -23.66 18.45 22.20
C SER A 788 -24.98 19.01 21.69
N GLY A 789 -26.07 18.27 21.79
CA GLY A 789 -27.37 18.62 21.19
C GLY A 789 -27.41 18.50 19.66
N ASP A 790 -26.50 17.74 19.04
CA ASP A 790 -26.46 17.57 17.58
C ASP A 790 -27.45 16.48 17.11
N LEU A 791 -28.70 16.88 17.02
CA LEU A 791 -29.79 16.02 16.53
C LEU A 791 -29.58 15.58 15.07
N ALA A 792 -28.97 16.43 14.24
CA ALA A 792 -28.67 16.08 12.85
C ALA A 792 -27.60 15.00 12.77
N GLY A 793 -26.56 15.10 13.60
CA GLY A 793 -25.51 14.09 13.75
C GLY A 793 -26.08 12.74 14.22
N LEU A 794 -26.95 12.74 15.24
CA LEU A 794 -27.63 11.53 15.71
C LEU A 794 -28.44 10.84 14.59
N ARG A 795 -29.16 11.60 13.76
CA ARG A 795 -29.90 11.07 12.61
C ARG A 795 -28.99 10.49 11.53
N ARG A 796 -27.84 11.11 11.25
CA ARG A 796 -26.85 10.57 10.31
C ARG A 796 -26.27 9.24 10.81
N LEU A 797 -25.86 9.19 12.07
CA LEU A 797 -25.36 7.98 12.71
C LEU A 797 -26.43 6.87 12.73
N GLN A 798 -27.68 7.22 13.04
CA GLN A 798 -28.81 6.29 12.99
C GLN A 798 -28.99 5.68 11.59
N GLY A 799 -28.93 6.51 10.55
CA GLY A 799 -29.05 6.06 9.16
C GLY A 799 -27.97 5.03 8.79
N HIS A 800 -26.72 5.29 9.16
CA HIS A 800 -25.64 4.32 8.98
C HIS A 800 -25.86 3.04 9.79
N ALA A 801 -26.25 3.16 11.06
CA ALA A 801 -26.43 2.01 11.95
C ALA A 801 -27.51 1.04 11.45
N LEU A 802 -28.55 1.51 10.76
CA LEU A 802 -29.60 0.67 10.18
C LEU A 802 -29.08 -0.29 9.09
N ASP A 803 -28.12 0.17 8.29
CA ASP A 803 -27.50 -0.59 7.19
C ASP A 803 -26.22 -1.34 7.61
N ALA A 804 -25.79 -1.19 8.87
CA ALA A 804 -24.58 -1.78 9.42
C ALA A 804 -24.79 -3.21 9.98
N ASP A 805 -23.94 -3.63 10.91
CA ASP A 805 -24.01 -4.94 11.57
C ASP A 805 -25.27 -5.08 12.46
N PRO A 806 -25.69 -6.32 12.81
CA PRO A 806 -26.91 -6.55 13.58
C PRO A 806 -26.95 -5.81 14.92
N VAL A 807 -25.82 -5.64 15.61
CA VAL A 807 -25.78 -4.94 16.90
C VAL A 807 -26.01 -3.44 16.68
N GLN A 808 -25.37 -2.84 15.66
CA GLN A 808 -25.64 -1.45 15.31
C GLN A 808 -27.10 -1.23 14.91
N ARG A 809 -27.66 -2.11 14.08
CA ARG A 809 -29.06 -1.99 13.63
C ARG A 809 -30.05 -2.11 14.79
N GLU A 810 -29.83 -3.07 15.69
CA GLU A 810 -30.83 -3.44 16.68
C GLU A 810 -30.66 -2.76 18.04
N VAL A 811 -29.47 -2.19 18.31
CA VAL A 811 -29.16 -1.52 19.57
C VAL A 811 -28.79 -0.06 19.35
N VAL A 812 -27.87 0.25 18.42
CA VAL A 812 -27.37 1.62 18.24
C VAL A 812 -28.36 2.51 17.52
N ALA A 813 -29.04 2.03 16.48
CA ALA A 813 -30.04 2.84 15.77
C ALA A 813 -31.21 3.26 16.67
N PRO A 814 -31.81 2.37 17.51
CA PRO A 814 -32.81 2.79 18.48
C PRO A 814 -32.22 3.63 19.63
N LEU A 815 -30.94 3.46 19.97
CA LEU A 815 -30.26 4.32 20.95
C LEU A 815 -30.15 5.75 20.45
N CYS A 816 -29.80 5.95 19.17
CA CYS A 816 -29.77 7.27 18.54
C CYS A 816 -31.16 7.94 18.54
N GLU A 817 -32.23 7.17 18.30
CA GLU A 817 -33.62 7.63 18.43
C GLU A 817 -33.92 8.08 19.87
N ALA A 818 -33.60 7.24 20.86
CA ALA A 818 -33.82 7.54 22.27
C ALA A 818 -33.06 8.79 22.73
N PHE A 819 -31.81 8.95 22.30
CA PHE A 819 -31.01 10.14 22.54
C PHE A 819 -31.52 11.38 21.81
N GLY A 820 -32.17 11.22 20.65
CA GLY A 820 -32.90 12.32 20.00
C GLY A 820 -33.98 12.89 20.92
N TYR A 821 -34.76 12.04 21.59
CA TYR A 821 -35.76 12.47 22.57
C TYR A 821 -35.14 13.14 23.81
N VAL A 822 -33.92 12.75 24.22
CA VAL A 822 -33.18 13.44 25.29
C VAL A 822 -32.80 14.86 24.86
N VAL A 823 -32.33 15.04 23.62
CA VAL A 823 -31.97 16.36 23.07
C VAL A 823 -33.20 17.25 22.88
N GLU A 824 -34.33 16.67 22.48
CA GLU A 824 -35.62 17.35 22.33
C GLU A 824 -36.38 17.54 23.66
N GLU A 825 -35.79 17.13 24.79
CA GLU A 825 -36.38 17.20 26.14
C GLU A 825 -37.73 16.46 26.26
N SER A 826 -37.97 15.47 25.40
CA SER A 826 -39.13 14.59 25.42
C SER A 826 -38.91 13.42 26.39
N TRP A 827 -38.84 13.75 27.68
CA TRP A 827 -38.36 12.86 28.74
C TRP A 827 -39.10 11.53 28.86
N GLU A 828 -40.43 11.50 28.70
CA GLU A 828 -41.22 10.26 28.75
C GLU A 828 -40.84 9.30 27.61
N GLN A 829 -40.70 9.83 26.39
CA GLN A 829 -40.32 9.03 25.22
C GLN A 829 -38.88 8.53 25.36
N ALA A 830 -37.96 9.38 25.83
CA ALA A 830 -36.60 9.00 26.12
C ALA A 830 -36.54 7.85 27.15
N ALA A 831 -37.25 7.97 28.27
CA ALA A 831 -37.25 6.97 29.33
C ALA A 831 -37.77 5.60 28.84
N VAL A 832 -38.93 5.58 28.15
CA VAL A 832 -39.51 4.34 27.62
C VAL A 832 -38.57 3.63 26.64
N ARG A 833 -37.88 4.40 25.78
CA ARG A 833 -36.97 3.82 24.76
C ARG A 833 -35.66 3.34 25.38
N LEU A 834 -35.08 4.10 26.29
CA LEU A 834 -33.84 3.72 26.98
C LEU A 834 -34.05 2.49 27.86
N GLU A 835 -35.18 2.38 28.56
CA GLU A 835 -35.50 1.22 29.40
C GLU A 835 -35.59 -0.08 28.59
N ARG A 836 -36.18 -0.02 27.39
CA ARG A 836 -36.26 -1.17 26.46
C ARG A 836 -34.89 -1.61 25.94
N LEU A 837 -33.92 -0.70 25.90
CA LEU A 837 -32.58 -0.97 25.37
C LEU A 837 -31.64 -1.62 26.39
N LEU A 838 -31.84 -1.39 27.69
CA LEU A 838 -30.92 -1.85 28.74
C LEU A 838 -30.53 -3.34 28.64
N PRO A 839 -31.47 -4.30 28.46
CA PRO A 839 -31.10 -5.72 28.38
C PRO A 839 -30.27 -6.08 27.14
N ARG A 840 -30.26 -5.22 26.12
CA ARG A 840 -29.58 -5.43 24.84
C ARG A 840 -28.21 -4.74 24.78
N LEU A 841 -27.94 -3.78 25.66
CA LEU A 841 -26.67 -3.04 25.70
C LEU A 841 -25.41 -3.93 25.79
N PRO A 842 -25.41 -5.08 26.51
CA PRO A 842 -24.23 -5.95 26.55
C PRO A 842 -23.78 -6.45 25.17
N ALA A 843 -24.67 -6.47 24.16
CA ALA A 843 -24.32 -6.81 22.78
C ALA A 843 -23.35 -5.81 22.13
N VAL A 844 -23.31 -4.56 22.61
CA VAL A 844 -22.42 -3.50 22.10
C VAL A 844 -20.95 -3.76 22.42
N GLY A 845 -20.67 -4.57 23.45
CA GLY A 845 -19.31 -4.77 23.96
C GLY A 845 -18.86 -3.65 24.90
N GLY A 846 -17.56 -3.63 25.21
CA GLY A 846 -16.97 -2.79 26.26
C GLY A 846 -17.23 -3.32 27.67
N SER A 847 -16.89 -2.54 28.69
CA SER A 847 -17.17 -2.87 30.10
C SER A 847 -18.56 -2.41 30.55
N ALA A 848 -19.05 -2.94 31.67
CA ALA A 848 -20.28 -2.48 32.32
C ALA A 848 -20.23 -0.98 32.63
N ALA A 849 -19.15 -0.51 33.27
CA ALA A 849 -18.91 0.91 33.56
C ALA A 849 -19.00 1.83 32.32
N GLN A 850 -18.54 1.38 31.15
CA GLN A 850 -18.63 2.17 29.92
C GLN A 850 -20.06 2.31 29.40
N ARG A 851 -20.85 1.23 29.47
CA ARG A 851 -22.26 1.20 29.04
C ARG A 851 -23.20 1.88 30.03
N GLU A 852 -22.81 1.96 31.30
CA GLU A 852 -23.57 2.56 32.40
C GLU A 852 -24.04 4.00 32.11
N VAL A 853 -23.35 4.73 31.22
CA VAL A 853 -23.78 6.05 30.76
C VAL A 853 -25.21 6.08 30.22
N VAL A 854 -25.68 4.99 29.61
CA VAL A 854 -27.04 4.86 29.09
C VAL A 854 -28.04 4.69 30.23
N GLU A 855 -27.69 3.91 31.26
CA GLU A 855 -28.48 3.75 32.49
C GLU A 855 -28.57 5.08 33.26
N GLU A 856 -27.46 5.83 33.36
CA GLU A 856 -27.45 7.15 33.98
C GLU A 856 -28.33 8.16 33.22
N THR A 857 -28.32 8.07 31.89
CA THR A 857 -29.18 8.89 31.03
C THR A 857 -30.66 8.54 31.22
N LEU A 858 -30.99 7.25 31.37
CA LEU A 858 -32.34 6.80 31.72
C LEU A 858 -32.79 7.36 33.07
N LEU A 859 -31.96 7.26 34.10
CA LEU A 859 -32.28 7.82 35.42
C LEU A 859 -32.57 9.32 35.34
N TYR A 860 -31.77 10.06 34.57
CA TYR A 860 -32.02 11.48 34.35
C TYR A 860 -33.35 11.73 33.63
N ALA A 861 -33.65 10.97 32.58
CA ALA A 861 -34.93 11.08 31.87
C ALA A 861 -36.13 10.73 32.76
N LEU A 862 -36.05 9.71 33.62
CA LEU A 862 -37.12 9.34 34.55
C LEU A 862 -37.41 10.46 35.56
N VAL A 863 -36.37 11.06 36.14
CA VAL A 863 -36.52 12.19 37.07
C VAL A 863 -37.11 13.40 36.35
N SER A 864 -36.59 13.75 35.16
CA SER A 864 -37.11 14.87 34.36
C SER A 864 -38.54 14.65 33.85
N ALA A 865 -38.98 13.40 33.68
CA ALA A 865 -40.36 13.04 33.35
C ALA A 865 -41.30 13.02 34.57
N GLY A 866 -40.79 13.25 35.79
CA GLY A 866 -41.56 13.15 37.03
C GLY A 866 -41.85 11.70 37.48
N ARG A 867 -41.24 10.69 36.86
CA ARG A 867 -41.40 9.27 37.21
C ARG A 867 -40.48 8.87 38.37
N CYS A 868 -40.61 9.57 39.49
CA CYS A 868 -39.71 9.45 40.65
C CYS A 868 -39.71 8.04 41.27
N ASP A 869 -40.86 7.35 41.30
CA ASP A 869 -40.92 5.95 41.79
C ASP A 869 -40.09 4.99 40.95
N ALA A 870 -40.14 5.12 39.61
CA ALA A 870 -39.33 4.31 38.72
C ALA A 870 -37.83 4.65 38.87
N ALA A 871 -37.50 5.93 39.04
CA ALA A 871 -36.13 6.34 39.34
C ALA A 871 -35.63 5.79 40.69
N ARG A 872 -36.51 5.76 41.71
CA ARG A 872 -36.22 5.22 43.05
C ARG A 872 -35.86 3.75 42.98
N VAL A 873 -36.70 2.93 42.35
CA VAL A 873 -36.45 1.48 42.16
C VAL A 873 -35.11 1.23 41.45
N ARG A 874 -34.78 2.04 40.44
CA ARG A 874 -33.51 1.90 39.71
C ARG A 874 -32.29 2.30 40.55
N LEU A 875 -32.39 3.36 41.35
CA LEU A 875 -31.32 3.75 42.28
C LEU A 875 -31.10 2.71 43.38
N GLU A 876 -32.18 2.13 43.92
CA GLU A 876 -32.11 1.03 44.88
C GLU A 876 -31.39 -0.18 44.28
N GLN A 877 -31.78 -0.61 43.06
CA GLN A 877 -31.09 -1.69 42.33
C GLN A 877 -29.59 -1.41 42.12
N ARG A 878 -29.22 -0.16 41.82
CA ARG A 878 -27.81 0.24 41.67
C ARG A 878 -27.07 0.19 42.99
N LEU A 879 -27.69 0.61 44.10
CA LEU A 879 -27.09 0.58 45.43
C LEU A 879 -26.95 -0.84 45.98
N ASP A 880 -27.88 -1.73 45.63
CA ASP A 880 -27.79 -3.17 45.91
C ASP A 880 -26.64 -3.83 45.15
N ARG A 881 -26.42 -3.41 43.89
CA ARG A 881 -25.26 -3.84 43.08
C ARG A 881 -23.95 -3.28 43.61
N ARG A 882 -23.92 -1.97 43.91
CA ARG A 882 -22.71 -1.21 44.21
C ARG A 882 -22.99 0.01 45.08
N SER A 883 -22.36 0.05 46.25
CA SER A 883 -22.42 1.21 47.15
C SER A 883 -21.81 2.47 46.51
N SER A 884 -22.59 3.55 46.41
CA SER A 884 -22.10 4.85 45.94
C SER A 884 -22.66 5.99 46.80
N PRO A 885 -21.79 6.84 47.40
CA PRO A 885 -22.22 8.08 48.05
C PRO A 885 -23.11 8.97 47.17
N TYR A 886 -22.76 9.08 45.89
CA TYR A 886 -23.54 9.86 44.92
C TYR A 886 -24.95 9.30 44.72
N ASP A 887 -25.11 8.00 44.46
CA ASP A 887 -26.44 7.41 44.24
C ASP A 887 -27.29 7.42 45.53
N ARG A 888 -26.68 7.30 46.73
CA ARG A 888 -27.39 7.52 48.01
C ARG A 888 -27.93 8.93 48.14
N ARG A 889 -27.13 9.94 47.80
CA ARG A 889 -27.57 11.34 47.82
C ARG A 889 -28.74 11.54 46.87
N ARG A 890 -28.65 11.03 45.63
CA ARG A 890 -29.75 11.13 44.66
C ARG A 890 -31.03 10.54 45.20
N LEU A 891 -30.96 9.33 45.75
CA LEU A 891 -32.11 8.63 46.34
C LEU A 891 -32.77 9.45 47.45
N ALA A 892 -31.96 10.04 48.34
CA ALA A 892 -32.44 10.90 49.42
C ALA A 892 -33.05 12.23 48.94
N THR A 893 -32.62 12.73 47.78
CA THR A 893 -33.10 14.01 47.19
C THR A 893 -34.22 13.85 46.17
N LEU A 894 -34.64 12.62 45.86
CA LEU A 894 -35.75 12.40 44.93
C LEU A 894 -37.04 13.01 45.49
N PRO A 895 -37.83 13.74 44.67
CA PRO A 895 -39.17 14.15 45.07
C PRO A 895 -40.01 12.94 45.51
N ALA A 896 -40.84 13.17 46.53
CA ALA A 896 -41.72 12.15 47.11
C ALA A 896 -42.64 11.53 46.06
#